data_AF-A0A953XGC2-F1
#
_entry.id   AF-A0A953XGC2-F1
#
_cell.length_a   1.000
_cell.length_b   1.000
_cell.length_c   1.000
_cell.angle_alpha   90.00
_cell.angle_beta   90.00
_cell.angle_gamma   90.00
#
_symmetry.space_group_name_H-M   'P 1'
#
loop_
_entity.id
_entity.type
_entity.pdbx_description
1 polymer ?
#
loop_
_entity_poly.entity_id
_entity_poly.type
_entity_poly.pdbx_seq_one_letter_code
_entity_poly.pdbx_strand_id
1 'polypeptide(L)'
;MADSAEPEFKYPPPSNPVMNVLRSICAYALLGTQLAFFLFVLELPYWIADRFFCRHRGDAFYVGQKRIARWFFRLFPFGQQRHVNVRRGAFPKPCVIVCNHQSTLDILMALMLPVNARWMIKGWPFKYPLMGELNKLARHIKVEEANEEADADRPRGYDTALNWLKDGVSILVFPEGSRSPDGRIRRFKNGAFVLAVDAQVPVVPVIMEGTGACVRKGSPLVHHPDTLIKVLEPFSTEGLKDPKDAADLKQRVQARMKEELADLRAAKRKPSYPRIQGWVTRLAMFAVAMFIALLVSVSVYVKNWCIAEPPTYDGSRALAKEEITSRSMGDMEIQLLGESWRRDHDGIHELGLTGNRWERGYANARLTRELTAEQEKLLVAKVREFLPNDFSYWAAKQMVAINNRNLPEYVSDAEKLEILGLTEGSENHYPDEAPLYHRILNYHAAHDISHMFIDNPLVTTSDFVGCTGFAAWGDASKDGQIIVGRNFDFEAGDVFDQDKAVIYVWPDDGIAYVHVAWAGMAGAVTGMNAEGVSIHVNAARTSETEFGRIGTPVSMLVRRVLERAHDIDEAYKIIQDTPVFVSDTYLVASRKDGKAVVIEKSPDHCAMREAGKPGLILQTNHMLTEPLKDDPVNIEQVERATTTYRWQRLEELTDRNYGKIDRDVALSILRDRKGRGDKELGLGNRNAIDAGICCHSVIINVTTGEMWVSAAPHTYGEYVYVPVARALAAGPGAAVSMRPIKKMFLPRDPHGEEYEDLKAFRDQCDFARGYVDDEDLEQASVAVRTLVNLNPKSFETAYYEGRLAFLREKYDLAEKKFETALDRDPPYEAIREHIRQWLQKAKDEQD
;
A
#
# COMPACT_ATOMS: atom_id res chain seq x y z
N MET A 1 1.51 62.94 -37.75
CA MET A 1 2.73 63.46 -37.09
C MET A 1 3.46 62.28 -36.49
N ALA A 2 4.78 62.28 -36.63
CA ALA A 2 5.68 61.13 -36.54
C ALA A 2 5.72 60.45 -35.16
N ASP A 3 5.45 59.14 -35.11
CA ASP A 3 5.92 58.27 -34.03
C ASP A 3 7.35 57.86 -34.41
N SER A 4 8.34 58.54 -33.84
CA SER A 4 9.74 58.15 -33.92
C SER A 4 9.89 56.73 -33.40
N ALA A 5 10.35 55.81 -34.25
CA ALA A 5 10.61 54.42 -33.88
C ALA A 5 11.66 54.36 -32.74
N GLU A 6 11.21 54.09 -31.51
CA GLU A 6 12.11 53.74 -30.41
C GLU A 6 13.01 52.56 -30.85
N PRO A 7 14.33 52.61 -30.59
CA PRO A 7 15.22 51.50 -30.93
C PRO A 7 14.79 50.20 -30.23
N GLU A 8 14.89 49.07 -30.95
CA GLU A 8 14.51 47.74 -30.47
C GLU A 8 15.38 47.33 -29.27
N PHE A 9 14.81 47.30 -28.06
CA PHE A 9 15.53 46.87 -26.87
C PHE A 9 15.65 45.35 -26.87
N LYS A 10 16.80 44.83 -27.30
CA LYS A 10 17.12 43.39 -27.22
C LYS A 10 17.86 43.08 -25.93
N TYR A 11 17.33 42.12 -25.16
CA TYR A 11 18.02 41.60 -23.99
C TYR A 11 19.39 41.02 -24.37
N PRO A 12 20.45 41.26 -23.58
CA PRO A 12 21.77 40.73 -23.87
C PRO A 12 21.74 39.20 -24.03
N PRO A 13 22.61 38.61 -24.87
CA PRO A 13 22.67 37.17 -25.05
C PRO A 13 22.99 36.48 -23.71
N PRO A 14 22.39 35.30 -23.46
CA PRO A 14 22.62 34.57 -22.22
C PRO A 14 24.10 34.18 -22.07
N SER A 15 24.64 34.26 -20.85
CA SER A 15 25.92 33.61 -20.51
C SER A 15 25.78 32.08 -20.49
N ASN A 16 26.90 31.35 -20.43
CA ASN A 16 27.05 29.88 -20.50
C ASN A 16 25.72 29.06 -20.42
N PRO A 17 25.32 28.35 -21.48
CA PRO A 17 24.02 27.68 -21.58
C PRO A 17 23.80 26.58 -20.53
N VAL A 18 24.82 25.79 -20.20
CA VAL A 18 24.75 24.74 -19.17
C VAL A 18 24.41 25.33 -17.81
N MET A 19 25.02 26.47 -17.49
CA MET A 19 24.80 27.16 -16.22
C MET A 19 23.37 27.69 -16.09
N ASN A 20 22.74 28.12 -17.19
CA ASN A 20 21.35 28.58 -17.14
C ASN A 20 20.37 27.43 -16.94
N VAL A 21 20.64 26.24 -17.49
CA VAL A 21 19.82 25.04 -17.24
C VAL A 21 19.86 24.67 -15.76
N LEU A 22 21.07 24.56 -15.18
CA LEU A 22 21.23 24.23 -13.76
C LEU A 22 20.54 25.27 -12.85
N ARG A 23 20.69 26.56 -13.14
CA ARG A 23 19.98 27.63 -12.42
C ARG A 23 18.47 27.50 -12.52
N SER A 24 17.96 27.14 -13.69
CA SER A 24 16.52 26.97 -13.92
C SER A 24 15.98 25.81 -13.10
N ILE A 25 16.66 24.66 -13.11
CA ILE A 25 16.31 23.50 -12.29
C ILE A 25 16.26 23.89 -10.81
N CYS A 26 17.30 24.55 -10.30
CA CYS A 26 17.34 24.99 -8.91
C CYS A 26 16.24 26.01 -8.57
N ALA A 27 15.98 26.99 -9.44
CA ALA A 27 14.95 28.01 -9.21
C ALA A 27 13.54 27.41 -9.12
N TYR A 28 13.20 26.50 -10.03
CA TYR A 28 11.90 25.84 -10.03
C TYR A 28 11.77 24.79 -8.93
N ALA A 29 12.82 24.03 -8.62
CA ALA A 29 12.82 23.10 -7.50
C ALA A 29 12.63 23.85 -6.16
N LEU A 30 13.32 24.99 -5.97
CA LEU A 30 13.16 25.82 -4.79
C LEU A 30 11.74 26.42 -4.70
N LEU A 31 11.23 26.97 -5.80
CA LEU A 31 9.86 27.51 -5.82
C LEU A 31 8.83 26.42 -5.54
N GLY A 32 8.98 25.23 -6.14
CA GLY A 32 8.10 24.08 -5.95
C GLY A 32 8.12 23.55 -4.52
N THR A 33 9.31 23.37 -3.93
CA THR A 33 9.47 22.93 -2.53
C THR A 33 8.96 23.96 -1.54
N GLN A 34 9.17 25.25 -1.77
CA GLN A 34 8.60 26.32 -0.94
C GLN A 34 7.08 26.34 -1.01
N LEU A 35 6.51 26.24 -2.22
CA LEU A 35 5.05 26.17 -2.38
C LEU A 35 4.49 24.95 -1.65
N ALA A 36 5.10 23.78 -1.80
CA ALA A 36 4.69 22.57 -1.08
C ALA A 36 4.81 22.73 0.45
N PHE A 37 5.94 23.20 0.97
CA PHE A 37 6.13 23.43 2.41
C PHE A 37 5.07 24.37 2.98
N PHE A 38 4.80 25.49 2.32
CA PHE A 38 3.80 26.43 2.80
C PHE A 38 2.41 25.79 2.76
N LEU A 39 2.03 25.16 1.63
CA LEU A 39 0.77 24.44 1.46
C LEU A 39 0.50 23.40 2.55
N PHE A 40 1.52 22.64 2.96
CA PHE A 40 1.34 21.52 3.89
C PHE A 40 1.64 21.86 5.36
N VAL A 41 2.58 22.78 5.64
CA VAL A 41 3.06 23.03 7.02
C VAL A 41 2.53 24.35 7.60
N LEU A 42 2.31 25.37 6.77
CA LEU A 42 1.98 26.71 7.24
C LEU A 42 0.56 27.17 6.88
N GLU A 43 -0.08 26.62 5.85
CA GLU A 43 -1.43 27.03 5.46
C GLU A 43 -2.50 26.68 6.48
N LEU A 44 -2.36 25.59 7.25
CA LEU A 44 -3.35 25.23 8.27
C LEU A 44 -3.43 26.29 9.40
N PRO A 45 -2.31 26.75 10.00
CA PRO A 45 -2.31 27.89 10.92
C PRO A 45 -2.85 29.20 10.33
N TYR A 46 -2.52 29.54 9.08
CA TYR A 46 -3.02 30.77 8.45
C TYR A 46 -4.50 30.67 8.08
N TRP A 47 -4.99 29.51 7.65
CA TRP A 47 -6.40 29.23 7.41
C TRP A 47 -7.22 29.34 8.69
N ILE A 48 -6.71 28.80 9.81
CA ILE A 48 -7.31 28.98 11.14
C ILE A 48 -7.27 30.47 11.52
N ALA A 49 -6.13 31.15 11.36
CA ALA A 49 -6.01 32.56 11.73
C ALA A 49 -6.93 33.48 10.92
N ASP A 50 -7.06 33.23 9.61
CA ASP A 50 -7.93 33.97 8.70
C ASP A 50 -9.41 33.79 9.03
N ARG A 51 -9.80 32.58 9.45
CA ARG A 51 -11.19 32.24 9.82
C ARG A 51 -11.64 32.87 11.13
N PHE A 52 -10.72 33.07 12.08
CA PHE A 52 -11.07 33.51 13.45
C PHE A 52 -10.62 34.93 13.81
N PHE A 53 -9.57 35.48 13.17
CA PHE A 53 -8.96 36.75 13.62
C PHE A 53 -8.88 37.85 12.55
N CYS A 54 -9.12 37.57 11.27
CA CYS A 54 -9.04 38.57 10.20
C CYS A 54 -10.41 39.19 9.85
N ARG A 55 -10.49 40.53 9.84
CA ARG A 55 -11.72 41.29 9.49
C ARG A 55 -12.16 41.09 8.04
N HIS A 56 -11.23 40.79 7.13
CA HIS A 56 -11.52 40.36 5.77
C HIS A 56 -10.87 38.99 5.53
N ARG A 57 -11.67 37.97 5.19
CA ARG A 57 -11.17 36.65 4.79
C ARG A 57 -10.20 36.79 3.61
N GLY A 58 -9.12 36.01 3.58
CA GLY A 58 -8.04 35.96 2.58
C GLY A 58 -6.84 36.87 2.85
N ASP A 59 -6.84 37.65 3.95
CA ASP A 59 -5.76 38.60 4.29
C ASP A 59 -4.53 37.88 4.83
N ALA A 60 -4.71 36.90 5.72
CA ALA A 60 -3.60 36.12 6.27
C ALA A 60 -2.90 35.32 5.17
N PHE A 61 -3.70 34.76 4.24
CA PHE A 61 -3.22 34.01 3.09
C PHE A 61 -2.37 34.88 2.14
N TYR A 62 -2.83 36.11 1.84
CA TYR A 62 -2.05 37.05 1.05
C TYR A 62 -0.74 37.42 1.75
N VAL A 63 -0.75 37.63 3.07
CA VAL A 63 0.48 37.86 3.84
C VAL A 63 1.43 36.66 3.76
N GLY A 64 0.90 35.43 3.75
CA GLY A 64 1.64 34.19 3.48
C GLY A 64 2.34 34.23 2.12
N GLN A 65 1.63 34.57 1.04
CA GLN A 65 2.21 34.72 -0.31
C GLN A 65 3.34 35.77 -0.34
N LYS A 66 3.20 36.88 0.39
CA LYS A 66 4.28 37.89 0.50
C LYS A 66 5.49 37.35 1.24
N ARG A 67 5.30 36.49 2.26
CA ARG A 67 6.41 35.81 2.96
C ARG A 67 7.11 34.84 2.02
N ILE A 68 6.37 34.04 1.25
CA ILE A 68 6.93 33.14 0.22
C ILE A 68 7.78 33.94 -0.76
N ALA A 69 7.26 35.03 -1.34
CA ALA A 69 8.02 35.85 -2.27
C ALA A 69 9.31 36.41 -1.65
N ARG A 70 9.27 36.91 -0.40
CA ARG A 70 10.46 37.41 0.31
C ARG A 70 11.49 36.31 0.57
N TRP A 71 11.03 35.13 0.97
CA TRP A 71 11.90 33.98 1.20
C TRP A 71 12.51 33.45 -0.10
N PHE A 72 11.73 33.41 -1.17
CA PHE A 72 12.19 33.08 -2.51
C PHE A 72 13.33 34.01 -2.94
N PHE A 73 13.15 35.34 -2.87
CA PHE A 73 14.22 36.28 -3.23
C PHE A 73 15.41 36.26 -2.24
N ARG A 74 15.23 35.83 -0.99
CA ARG A 74 16.32 35.65 -0.01
C ARG A 74 17.15 34.40 -0.30
N LEU A 75 16.51 33.32 -0.75
CA LEU A 75 17.13 32.03 -1.09
C LEU A 75 17.51 31.91 -2.58
N PHE A 76 17.04 32.83 -3.42
CA PHE A 76 17.35 32.93 -4.84
C PHE A 76 17.32 34.41 -5.31
N PRO A 77 18.33 35.22 -5.00
CA PRO A 77 18.38 36.63 -5.38
C PRO A 77 18.79 36.75 -6.85
N PHE A 78 17.87 37.12 -7.73
CA PHE A 78 18.20 37.48 -9.12
C PHE A 78 19.00 38.80 -9.12
N GLY A 79 20.30 38.70 -9.35
CA GLY A 79 21.23 39.83 -9.33
C GLY A 79 21.11 40.67 -8.05
N GLN A 80 21.38 41.97 -8.15
CA GLN A 80 20.99 42.93 -7.13
C GLN A 80 19.52 43.33 -7.33
N GLN A 81 18.71 43.19 -6.28
CA GLN A 81 17.34 43.69 -6.26
C GLN A 81 17.30 45.10 -5.69
N ARG A 82 16.75 46.06 -6.45
CA ARG A 82 16.61 47.46 -6.02
C ARG A 82 15.15 47.87 -5.89
N HIS A 83 14.87 48.61 -4.83
CA HIS A 83 13.53 49.05 -4.45
C HIS A 83 13.55 50.58 -4.39
N VAL A 84 12.89 51.26 -5.33
CA VAL A 84 12.84 52.72 -5.41
C VAL A 84 11.46 53.19 -5.01
N ASN A 85 11.37 54.06 -4.00
CA ASN A 85 10.11 54.53 -3.41
C ASN A 85 9.17 53.42 -2.86
N VAL A 86 9.67 52.20 -2.68
CA VAL A 86 8.93 51.08 -2.08
C VAL A 86 8.98 51.18 -0.56
N ARG A 87 8.10 51.99 0.03
CA ARG A 87 8.03 52.21 1.48
C ARG A 87 6.61 52.13 2.01
N ARG A 88 6.44 51.88 3.32
CA ARG A 88 5.12 51.98 3.96
C ARG A 88 4.58 53.40 3.75
N GLY A 89 3.31 53.51 3.35
CA GLY A 89 2.67 54.80 3.00
C GLY A 89 2.81 55.23 1.54
N ALA A 90 3.57 54.51 0.70
CA ALA A 90 3.67 54.81 -0.74
C ALA A 90 2.38 54.53 -1.54
N PHE A 91 1.39 53.92 -0.91
CA PHE A 91 0.09 53.58 -1.52
C PHE A 91 -1.03 54.19 -0.67
N PRO A 92 -1.81 55.14 -1.20
CA PRO A 92 -3.08 55.53 -0.62
C PRO A 92 -3.99 54.29 -0.52
N LYS A 93 -4.81 54.20 0.54
CA LYS A 93 -5.73 53.07 0.71
C LYS A 93 -7.16 53.59 0.81
N PRO A 94 -8.10 53.09 0.00
CA PRO A 94 -7.93 52.18 -1.16
C PRO A 94 -7.27 52.86 -2.38
N CYS A 95 -6.73 52.08 -3.31
CA CYS A 95 -6.20 52.56 -4.60
C CYS A 95 -6.21 51.45 -5.67
N VAL A 96 -6.11 51.84 -6.95
CA VAL A 96 -5.84 50.92 -8.06
C VAL A 96 -4.37 50.97 -8.42
N ILE A 97 -3.67 49.84 -8.32
CA ILE A 97 -2.24 49.71 -8.61
C ILE A 97 -2.10 49.14 -10.02
N VAL A 98 -1.36 49.84 -10.88
CA VAL A 98 -1.10 49.41 -12.26
C VAL A 98 0.38 49.11 -12.48
N CYS A 99 0.68 47.87 -12.87
CA CYS A 99 2.04 47.39 -13.09
C CYS A 99 2.27 47.09 -14.58
N ASN A 100 3.45 47.42 -15.13
CA ASN A 100 3.85 46.86 -16.41
C ASN A 100 4.15 45.35 -16.27
N HIS A 101 4.02 44.58 -17.36
CA HIS A 101 4.18 43.12 -17.32
C HIS A 101 5.20 42.63 -18.34
N GLN A 102 6.39 42.21 -17.90
CA GLN A 102 7.46 41.65 -18.73
C GLN A 102 7.70 40.15 -18.48
N SER A 103 7.41 39.65 -17.27
CA SER A 103 7.78 38.30 -16.83
C SER A 103 6.81 37.71 -15.83
N THR A 104 6.82 36.39 -15.67
CA THR A 104 6.15 35.73 -14.53
C THR A 104 6.77 36.14 -13.20
N LEU A 105 8.04 36.57 -13.18
CA LEU A 105 8.71 37.06 -11.98
C LEU A 105 8.08 38.36 -11.44
N ASP A 106 7.38 39.13 -12.28
CA ASP A 106 6.66 40.35 -11.87
C ASP A 106 5.62 40.06 -10.78
N ILE A 107 5.05 38.85 -10.79
CA ILE A 107 4.09 38.38 -9.78
C ILE A 107 4.78 38.34 -8.41
N LEU A 108 5.94 37.67 -8.32
CA LEU A 108 6.69 37.59 -7.07
C LEU A 108 7.18 38.97 -6.64
N MET A 109 7.54 39.86 -7.58
CA MET A 109 7.93 41.23 -7.27
C MET A 109 6.77 42.09 -6.75
N ALA A 110 5.58 41.99 -7.36
CA ALA A 110 4.37 42.67 -6.91
C ALA A 110 4.00 42.30 -5.46
N LEU A 111 4.17 41.02 -5.09
CA LEU A 111 3.94 40.54 -3.72
C LEU A 111 4.91 41.18 -2.70
N MET A 112 6.05 41.73 -3.11
CA MET A 112 6.93 42.44 -2.20
C MET A 112 6.47 43.86 -1.85
N LEU A 113 5.52 44.43 -2.60
CA LEU A 113 5.03 45.79 -2.36
C LEU A 113 4.43 45.91 -0.94
N PRO A 114 4.65 47.02 -0.22
CA PRO A 114 4.18 47.22 1.15
C PRO A 114 2.67 47.53 1.25
N VAL A 115 1.86 46.95 0.36
CA VAL A 115 0.40 47.11 0.29
C VAL A 115 -0.28 45.75 0.14
N ASN A 116 -1.45 45.58 0.78
CA ASN A 116 -2.29 44.40 0.57
C ASN A 116 -3.31 44.75 -0.50
N ALA A 117 -3.31 44.00 -1.60
CA ALA A 117 -4.18 44.25 -2.74
C ALA A 117 -4.71 42.93 -3.30
N ARG A 118 -5.90 42.97 -3.89
CA ARG A 118 -6.47 41.82 -4.62
C ARG A 118 -6.24 42.01 -6.10
N TRP A 119 -5.94 40.90 -6.77
CA TRP A 119 -5.44 40.96 -8.13
C TRP A 119 -6.56 40.63 -9.09
N MET A 120 -6.67 41.39 -10.17
CA MET A 120 -7.51 41.03 -11.30
C MET A 120 -6.72 40.13 -12.26
N ILE A 121 -7.04 38.83 -12.28
CA ILE A 121 -6.27 37.79 -12.97
C ILE A 121 -7.15 37.15 -14.06
N LYS A 122 -6.60 36.91 -15.26
CA LYS A 122 -7.31 36.17 -16.33
C LYS A 122 -7.84 34.81 -15.84
N GLY A 123 -8.88 34.27 -16.47
CA GLY A 123 -9.51 33.02 -16.01
C GLY A 123 -8.68 31.73 -16.12
N TRP A 124 -7.64 31.66 -16.95
CA TRP A 124 -6.91 30.42 -17.20
C TRP A 124 -6.08 29.87 -16.02
N PRO A 125 -5.41 30.67 -15.16
CA PRO A 125 -4.69 30.17 -13.99
C PRO A 125 -5.62 29.52 -12.95
N PHE A 126 -6.91 29.91 -12.94
CA PHE A 126 -7.92 29.29 -12.08
C PHE A 126 -8.33 27.89 -12.53
N LYS A 127 -7.95 27.45 -13.75
CA LYS A 127 -8.25 26.11 -14.26
C LYS A 127 -7.25 25.05 -13.78
N TYR A 128 -6.08 25.46 -13.28
CA TYR A 128 -5.10 24.54 -12.72
C TYR A 128 -5.44 24.24 -11.25
N PRO A 129 -5.49 22.97 -10.80
CA PRO A 129 -5.96 22.62 -9.45
C PRO A 129 -5.26 23.39 -8.33
N LEU A 130 -3.92 23.35 -8.31
CA LEU A 130 -3.14 24.01 -7.26
C LEU A 130 -3.19 25.55 -7.35
N MET A 131 -2.89 26.10 -8.53
CA MET A 131 -2.87 27.55 -8.71
C MET A 131 -4.27 28.15 -8.55
N GLY A 132 -5.33 27.43 -8.93
CA GLY A 132 -6.71 27.87 -8.80
C GLY A 132 -7.13 27.98 -7.34
N GLU A 133 -6.85 26.98 -6.51
CA GLU A 133 -7.13 27.05 -5.07
C GLU A 133 -6.34 28.16 -4.38
N LEU A 134 -5.04 28.31 -4.70
CA LEU A 134 -4.21 29.41 -4.16
C LEU A 134 -4.81 30.79 -4.50
N ASN A 135 -5.28 30.99 -5.73
CA ASN A 135 -5.90 32.26 -6.13
C ASN A 135 -7.27 32.47 -5.46
N LYS A 136 -8.06 31.42 -5.24
CA LYS A 136 -9.35 31.50 -4.53
C LYS A 136 -9.18 31.82 -3.04
N LEU A 137 -8.23 31.17 -2.37
CA LEU A 137 -7.90 31.41 -0.95
C LEU A 137 -7.35 32.81 -0.72
N ALA A 138 -6.53 33.32 -1.64
CA ALA A 138 -6.08 34.71 -1.65
C ALA A 138 -7.17 35.71 -2.10
N ARG A 139 -8.37 35.23 -2.43
CA ARG A 139 -9.50 35.99 -2.97
C ARG A 139 -9.09 36.92 -4.11
N HIS A 140 -8.27 36.42 -5.02
CA HIS A 140 -8.01 37.14 -6.27
C HIS A 140 -9.24 37.09 -7.17
N ILE A 141 -9.45 38.16 -7.94
CA ILE A 141 -10.63 38.34 -8.79
C ILE A 141 -10.34 37.66 -10.12
N LYS A 142 -11.10 36.61 -10.42
CA LYS A 142 -11.10 35.97 -11.74
C LYS A 142 -11.76 36.91 -12.75
N VAL A 143 -11.03 37.23 -13.82
CA VAL A 143 -11.50 38.03 -14.94
C VAL A 143 -11.63 37.15 -16.17
N GLU A 144 -12.84 37.03 -16.69
CA GLU A 144 -13.13 36.38 -17.97
C GLU A 144 -13.22 37.44 -19.08
N GLU A 145 -12.85 37.08 -20.31
CA GLU A 145 -12.96 38.00 -21.43
C GLU A 145 -14.44 38.26 -21.72
N ALA A 146 -14.78 39.53 -21.98
CA ALA A 146 -16.13 39.92 -22.34
C ALA A 146 -16.53 39.25 -23.67
N ASN A 147 -17.76 38.73 -23.75
CA ASN A 147 -18.26 38.04 -24.95
C ASN A 147 -18.65 39.03 -26.07
N GLU A 148 -18.83 40.31 -25.76
CA GLU A 148 -19.25 41.36 -26.69
C GLU A 148 -18.34 42.61 -26.56
N GLU A 149 -18.16 43.36 -27.66
CA GLU A 149 -17.33 44.58 -27.70
C GLU A 149 -17.81 45.69 -26.75
N ALA A 150 -19.11 45.69 -26.42
CA ALA A 150 -19.75 46.64 -25.51
C ALA A 150 -19.34 46.47 -24.03
N ASP A 151 -18.85 45.29 -23.63
CA ASP A 151 -18.47 44.95 -22.25
C ASP A 151 -16.95 45.06 -21.99
N ALA A 152 -16.18 45.60 -22.93
CA ALA A 152 -14.72 45.68 -22.86
C ALA A 152 -14.19 46.50 -21.66
N ASP A 153 -14.99 47.44 -21.16
CA ASP A 153 -14.64 48.34 -20.05
C ASP A 153 -15.10 47.79 -18.67
N ARG A 154 -16.06 46.85 -18.64
CA ARG A 154 -16.61 46.22 -17.43
C ARG A 154 -16.64 44.69 -17.53
N PRO A 155 -15.48 44.01 -17.48
CA PRO A 155 -15.42 42.56 -17.60
C PRO A 155 -16.02 41.85 -16.36
N ARG A 156 -16.39 40.57 -16.49
CA ARG A 156 -16.84 39.76 -15.33
C ARG A 156 -15.79 39.81 -14.22
N GLY A 157 -16.22 40.18 -13.02
CA GLY A 157 -15.36 40.45 -11.86
C GLY A 157 -15.16 41.95 -11.55
N TYR A 158 -15.59 42.84 -12.45
CA TYR A 158 -15.53 44.29 -12.27
C TYR A 158 -16.32 44.78 -11.04
N ASP A 159 -17.58 44.38 -10.89
CA ASP A 159 -18.42 44.82 -9.75
C ASP A 159 -17.86 44.36 -8.41
N THR A 160 -17.28 43.15 -8.36
CA THR A 160 -16.57 42.65 -7.18
C THR A 160 -15.38 43.55 -6.84
N ALA A 161 -14.59 43.95 -7.84
CA ALA A 161 -13.46 44.85 -7.64
C ALA A 161 -13.90 46.23 -7.17
N LEU A 162 -15.00 46.76 -7.72
CA LEU A 162 -15.56 48.06 -7.37
C LEU A 162 -16.05 48.07 -5.91
N ASN A 163 -16.79 47.04 -5.50
CA ASN A 163 -17.26 46.90 -4.13
C ASN A 163 -16.10 46.77 -3.14
N TRP A 164 -15.06 46.01 -3.48
CA TRP A 164 -13.88 45.88 -2.62
C TRP A 164 -13.09 47.18 -2.48
N LEU A 165 -12.98 47.97 -3.55
CA LEU A 165 -12.41 49.31 -3.45
C LEU A 165 -13.22 50.19 -2.50
N LYS A 166 -14.55 50.17 -2.58
CA LYS A 166 -15.44 50.90 -1.65
C LYS A 166 -15.29 50.41 -0.20
N ASP A 167 -15.02 49.13 0.00
CA ASP A 167 -14.73 48.52 1.31
C ASP A 167 -13.29 48.76 1.81
N GLY A 168 -12.48 49.56 1.09
CA GLY A 168 -11.14 49.93 1.50
C GLY A 168 -10.02 48.97 1.06
N VAL A 169 -10.32 48.00 0.19
CA VAL A 169 -9.36 47.01 -0.32
C VAL A 169 -8.79 47.48 -1.66
N SER A 170 -7.47 47.71 -1.73
CA SER A 170 -6.78 48.07 -2.98
C SER A 170 -6.82 46.95 -4.02
N ILE A 171 -6.81 47.30 -5.31
CA ILE A 171 -6.82 46.36 -6.43
C ILE A 171 -5.55 46.51 -7.25
N LEU A 172 -4.92 45.39 -7.64
CA LEU A 172 -3.74 45.36 -8.51
C LEU A 172 -4.11 44.80 -9.88
N VAL A 173 -3.69 45.49 -10.93
CA VAL A 173 -3.96 45.13 -12.33
C VAL A 173 -2.70 45.25 -13.17
N PHE A 174 -2.50 44.30 -14.09
CA PHE A 174 -1.57 44.44 -15.21
C PHE A 174 -2.36 44.89 -16.45
N PRO A 175 -2.44 46.20 -16.75
CA PRO A 175 -3.38 46.73 -17.74
C PRO A 175 -3.06 46.33 -19.18
N GLU A 176 -1.88 45.78 -19.46
CA GLU A 176 -1.50 45.19 -20.76
C GLU A 176 -2.23 43.86 -21.06
N GLY A 177 -2.76 43.20 -20.03
CA GLY A 177 -3.48 41.92 -20.13
C GLY A 177 -2.62 40.70 -20.52
N SER A 178 -1.37 40.89 -20.94
CA SER A 178 -0.41 39.81 -21.22
C SER A 178 1.02 40.30 -21.07
N ARG A 179 1.95 39.38 -20.78
CA ARG A 179 3.39 39.69 -20.72
C ARG A 179 3.89 40.26 -22.05
N SER A 180 4.71 41.30 -21.97
CA SER A 180 5.44 41.88 -23.07
C SER A 180 6.63 40.98 -23.48
N PRO A 181 6.75 40.59 -24.76
CA PRO A 181 7.84 39.75 -25.27
C PRO A 181 9.16 40.52 -25.44
N ASP A 182 9.09 41.84 -25.65
CA ASP A 182 10.22 42.75 -25.89
C ASP A 182 10.47 43.70 -24.71
N GLY A 183 9.70 43.55 -23.62
CA GLY A 183 9.83 44.37 -22.41
C GLY A 183 9.33 45.81 -22.57
N ARG A 184 8.67 46.16 -23.69
CA ARG A 184 8.03 47.47 -23.89
C ARG A 184 6.65 47.51 -23.25
N ILE A 185 6.24 48.68 -22.77
CA ILE A 185 4.88 48.89 -22.23
C ILE A 185 3.89 48.98 -23.40
N ARG A 186 3.00 47.99 -23.49
CA ARG A 186 1.98 47.88 -24.55
C ARG A 186 0.77 48.76 -24.26
N ARG A 187 -0.19 48.76 -25.18
CA ARG A 187 -1.49 49.41 -25.01
C ARG A 187 -2.19 48.91 -23.74
N PHE A 188 -2.61 49.85 -22.90
CA PHE A 188 -3.42 49.54 -21.73
C PHE A 188 -4.89 49.34 -22.10
N LYS A 189 -5.53 48.36 -21.45
CA LYS A 189 -6.99 48.22 -21.42
C LYS A 189 -7.59 49.27 -20.48
N ASN A 190 -8.82 49.68 -20.76
CA ASN A 190 -9.52 50.74 -20.01
C ASN A 190 -9.97 50.32 -18.60
N GLY A 191 -10.30 49.04 -18.40
CA GLY A 191 -11.04 48.59 -17.20
C GLY A 191 -10.44 49.00 -15.85
N ALA A 192 -9.11 49.03 -15.69
CA ALA A 192 -8.48 49.47 -14.43
C ALA A 192 -8.70 50.96 -14.12
N PHE A 193 -8.78 51.79 -15.17
CA PHE A 193 -8.93 53.24 -15.05
C PHE A 193 -10.40 53.63 -14.87
N VAL A 194 -11.29 52.96 -15.60
CA VAL A 194 -12.75 53.08 -15.37
C VAL A 194 -13.08 52.64 -13.95
N LEU A 195 -12.49 51.54 -13.47
CA LEU A 195 -12.64 51.08 -12.08
C LEU A 195 -12.17 52.13 -11.06
N ALA A 196 -11.03 52.79 -11.31
CA ALA A 196 -10.50 53.81 -10.41
C ALA A 196 -11.39 55.06 -10.35
N VAL A 197 -11.94 55.48 -11.50
CA VAL A 197 -12.88 56.61 -11.61
C VAL A 197 -14.22 56.27 -10.94
N ASP A 198 -14.81 55.11 -11.24
CA ASP A 198 -16.09 54.69 -10.65
C ASP A 198 -16.00 54.52 -9.12
N ALA A 199 -14.83 54.12 -8.60
CA ALA A 199 -14.57 54.02 -7.17
C ALA A 199 -14.12 55.33 -6.51
N GLN A 200 -13.79 56.37 -7.29
CA GLN A 200 -13.15 57.62 -6.84
C GLN A 200 -11.89 57.37 -5.99
N VAL A 201 -11.02 56.48 -6.46
CA VAL A 201 -9.73 56.14 -5.81
C VAL A 201 -8.56 56.44 -6.74
N PRO A 202 -7.37 56.81 -6.22
CA PRO A 202 -6.24 57.15 -7.06
C PRO A 202 -5.65 55.92 -7.77
N VAL A 203 -5.00 56.16 -8.92
CA VAL A 203 -4.22 55.15 -9.65
C VAL A 203 -2.74 55.29 -9.29
N VAL A 204 -2.12 54.22 -8.79
CA VAL A 204 -0.69 54.18 -8.42
C VAL A 204 0.10 53.36 -9.44
N PRO A 205 0.93 53.98 -10.29
CA PRO A 205 1.74 53.25 -11.27
C PRO A 205 2.99 52.64 -10.64
N VAL A 206 3.31 51.41 -11.03
CA VAL A 206 4.51 50.67 -10.58
C VAL A 206 5.28 50.18 -11.80
N ILE A 207 6.56 50.53 -11.86
CA ILE A 207 7.50 50.10 -12.89
C ILE A 207 8.34 48.94 -12.39
N MET A 208 8.37 47.87 -13.16
CA MET A 208 9.23 46.70 -12.99
C MET A 208 10.17 46.60 -14.19
N GLU A 209 11.46 46.50 -13.93
CA GLU A 209 12.48 46.40 -14.98
C GLU A 209 13.53 45.34 -14.63
N GLY A 210 13.98 44.63 -15.67
CA GLY A 210 14.97 43.56 -15.57
C GLY A 210 14.36 42.16 -15.41
N THR A 211 13.08 42.04 -15.04
CA THR A 211 12.40 40.75 -14.86
C THR A 211 12.21 39.98 -16.17
N GLY A 212 11.92 40.66 -17.27
CA GLY A 212 11.86 40.05 -18.61
C GLY A 212 13.21 39.51 -19.08
N ALA A 213 14.31 40.05 -18.56
CA ALA A 213 15.66 39.53 -18.78
C ALA A 213 15.96 38.31 -17.89
N CYS A 214 15.37 38.22 -16.68
CA CYS A 214 15.48 37.06 -15.79
C CYS A 214 14.74 35.84 -16.36
N VAL A 215 13.47 35.99 -16.71
CA VAL A 215 12.64 34.91 -17.27
C VAL A 215 11.87 35.45 -18.45
N ARG A 216 12.35 35.12 -19.66
CA ARG A 216 11.78 35.59 -20.93
C ARG A 216 10.44 34.91 -21.20
N LYS A 217 9.51 35.65 -21.83
CA LYS A 217 8.23 35.06 -22.25
C LYS A 217 8.47 33.89 -23.21
N GLY A 218 7.87 32.73 -22.89
CA GLY A 218 7.98 31.51 -23.71
C GLY A 218 9.24 30.69 -23.48
N SER A 219 10.17 31.12 -22.61
CA SER A 219 11.36 30.35 -22.23
C SER A 219 11.27 29.92 -20.76
N PRO A 220 11.62 28.66 -20.44
CA PRO A 220 11.74 28.22 -19.06
C PRO A 220 13.08 28.68 -18.43
N LEU A 221 14.02 29.21 -19.21
CA LEU A 221 15.37 29.50 -18.71
C LEU A 221 15.41 30.72 -17.78
N VAL A 222 16.07 30.53 -16.65
CA VAL A 222 16.32 31.54 -15.63
C VAL A 222 17.71 32.14 -15.80
N HIS A 223 17.74 33.46 -15.97
CA HIS A 223 18.93 34.30 -16.02
C HIS A 223 18.99 35.25 -14.82
N HIS A 224 20.15 35.88 -14.62
CA HIS A 224 20.48 36.55 -13.36
C HIS A 224 20.83 38.06 -13.47
N PRO A 225 20.10 38.88 -14.26
CA PRO A 225 20.29 40.33 -14.28
C PRO A 225 19.74 40.99 -13.00
N ASP A 226 20.16 42.22 -12.75
CA ASP A 226 19.61 43.06 -11.67
C ASP A 226 18.13 43.36 -11.94
N THR A 227 17.32 43.34 -10.89
CA THR A 227 15.89 43.65 -10.95
C THR A 227 15.58 44.93 -10.19
N LEU A 228 14.64 45.73 -10.70
CA LEU A 228 14.23 46.98 -10.09
C LEU A 228 12.71 47.09 -10.05
N ILE A 229 12.19 47.54 -8.91
CA ILE A 229 10.81 47.96 -8.74
C ILE A 229 10.77 49.42 -8.28
N LYS A 230 10.00 50.27 -8.99
CA LYS A 230 9.82 51.69 -8.68
C LYS A 230 8.33 52.02 -8.57
N VAL A 231 7.93 52.62 -7.45
CA VAL A 231 6.57 53.15 -7.25
C VAL A 231 6.56 54.63 -7.66
N LEU A 232 5.59 55.01 -8.51
CA LEU A 232 5.40 56.40 -8.95
C LEU A 232 4.34 57.10 -8.12
N GLU A 233 4.29 58.43 -8.24
CA GLU A 233 3.29 59.24 -7.55
C GLU A 233 1.86 58.88 -7.99
N PRO A 234 0.88 58.88 -7.07
CA PRO A 234 -0.51 58.56 -7.40
C PRO A 234 -1.15 59.61 -8.32
N PHE A 235 -1.96 59.16 -9.27
CA PHE A 235 -2.82 60.00 -10.09
C PHE A 235 -4.20 60.11 -9.43
N SER A 236 -4.63 61.33 -9.11
CA SER A 236 -5.95 61.58 -8.53
C SER A 236 -7.07 61.32 -9.54
N THR A 237 -8.19 60.77 -9.06
CA THR A 237 -9.44 60.61 -9.80
C THR A 237 -10.53 61.58 -9.34
N GLU A 238 -10.21 62.47 -8.40
CA GLU A 238 -11.15 63.45 -7.85
C GLU A 238 -11.73 64.34 -8.97
N GLY A 239 -13.06 64.37 -9.04
CA GLY A 239 -13.78 65.17 -10.03
C GLY A 239 -13.92 64.53 -11.43
N LEU A 240 -13.28 63.39 -11.69
CA LEU A 240 -13.45 62.62 -12.92
C LEU A 240 -14.74 61.80 -12.83
N LYS A 241 -15.61 61.87 -13.84
CA LYS A 241 -16.93 61.20 -13.81
C LYS A 241 -17.32 60.55 -15.13
N ASP A 242 -16.74 60.99 -16.25
CA ASP A 242 -17.13 60.52 -17.58
C ASP A 242 -16.17 59.45 -18.13
N PRO A 243 -16.63 58.54 -19.02
CA PRO A 243 -15.77 57.55 -19.67
C PRO A 243 -14.57 58.16 -20.43
N LYS A 244 -14.70 59.41 -20.89
CA LYS A 244 -13.60 60.16 -21.52
C LYS A 244 -12.49 60.51 -20.52
N ASP A 245 -12.83 60.78 -19.27
CA ASP A 245 -11.88 61.07 -18.19
C ASP A 245 -11.03 59.84 -17.86
N ALA A 246 -11.67 58.66 -17.80
CA ALA A 246 -10.96 57.39 -17.60
C ALA A 246 -10.01 57.08 -18.76
N ALA A 247 -10.40 57.43 -20.00
CA ALA A 247 -9.55 57.26 -21.18
C ALA A 247 -8.35 58.22 -21.19
N ASP A 248 -8.52 59.49 -20.78
CA ASP A 248 -7.43 60.46 -20.61
C ASP A 248 -6.47 60.04 -19.50
N LEU A 249 -7.02 59.66 -18.33
CA LEU A 249 -6.24 59.15 -17.20
C LEU A 249 -5.36 57.97 -17.62
N LYS A 250 -5.92 57.00 -18.36
CA LYS A 250 -5.16 55.88 -18.93
C LYS A 250 -3.99 56.36 -19.80
N GLN A 251 -4.22 57.30 -20.71
CA GLN A 251 -3.17 57.81 -21.60
C GLN A 251 -2.06 58.51 -20.81
N ARG A 252 -2.41 59.35 -19.84
CA ARG A 252 -1.45 60.04 -18.97
C ARG A 252 -0.62 59.08 -18.13
N VAL A 253 -1.25 58.08 -17.51
CA VAL A 253 -0.54 57.05 -16.75
C VAL A 253 0.38 56.23 -17.66
N GLN A 254 -0.10 55.81 -18.83
CA GLN A 254 0.70 55.03 -19.78
C GLN A 254 1.93 55.83 -20.28
N ALA A 255 1.74 57.10 -20.64
CA ALA A 255 2.82 57.97 -21.09
C ALA A 255 3.88 58.16 -20.00
N ARG A 256 3.45 58.45 -18.76
CA ARG A 256 4.36 58.60 -17.63
C ARG A 256 5.15 57.33 -17.33
N MET A 257 4.49 56.17 -17.39
CA MET A 257 5.16 54.88 -17.18
C MET A 257 6.19 54.57 -18.28
N LYS A 258 5.91 54.94 -19.54
CA LYS A 258 6.86 54.77 -20.65
C LYS A 258 8.09 55.66 -20.51
N GLU A 259 7.87 56.94 -20.20
CA GLU A 259 8.93 57.92 -19.95
C GLU A 259 9.87 57.44 -18.84
N GLU A 260 9.30 57.05 -17.69
CA GLU A 260 10.08 56.58 -16.55
C GLU A 260 10.84 55.27 -16.85
N LEU A 261 10.24 54.35 -17.61
CA LEU A 261 10.92 53.13 -18.03
C LEU A 261 12.11 53.43 -18.97
N ALA A 262 11.97 54.43 -19.85
CA ALA A 262 13.05 54.87 -20.72
C ALA A 262 14.20 55.50 -19.92
N ASP A 263 13.89 56.36 -18.94
CA ASP A 263 14.88 56.97 -18.04
C ASP A 263 15.66 55.91 -17.25
N LEU A 264 14.95 54.92 -16.70
CA LEU A 264 15.54 53.81 -15.94
C LEU A 264 16.47 52.93 -16.79
N ARG A 265 16.28 52.89 -18.11
CA ARG A 265 17.12 52.16 -19.07
C ARG A 265 18.30 53.00 -19.57
N ALA A 266 18.12 54.31 -19.71
CA ALA A 266 19.18 55.24 -20.10
C ALA A 266 20.29 55.35 -19.03
N ALA A 267 19.94 55.19 -17.76
CA ALA A 267 20.87 55.06 -16.64
C ALA A 267 21.66 53.73 -16.73
N LYS A 268 22.76 53.70 -17.50
CA LYS A 268 23.65 52.52 -17.70
C LYS A 268 23.99 51.82 -16.37
N ARG A 269 23.83 50.49 -16.32
CA ARG A 269 24.06 49.65 -15.13
C ARG A 269 25.30 48.75 -15.28
N LYS A 270 26.10 48.61 -14.22
CA LYS A 270 27.13 47.55 -14.10
C LYS A 270 26.48 46.32 -13.45
N PRO A 271 26.47 45.13 -14.09
CA PRO A 271 25.93 43.92 -13.48
C PRO A 271 26.79 43.44 -12.31
N SER A 272 26.14 42.99 -11.23
CA SER A 272 26.79 42.33 -10.09
C SER A 272 26.42 40.85 -10.04
N TYR A 273 27.42 39.96 -10.01
CA TYR A 273 27.21 38.52 -9.93
C TYR A 273 27.62 37.98 -8.55
N PRO A 274 26.70 37.40 -7.75
CA PRO A 274 27.05 36.77 -6.49
C PRO A 274 27.78 35.42 -6.67
N ARG A 275 28.61 35.04 -5.67
CA ARG A 275 29.37 33.77 -5.65
C ARG A 275 28.46 32.53 -5.47
N ILE A 276 28.63 31.53 -6.33
CA ILE A 276 27.75 30.37 -6.53
C ILE A 276 27.81 29.32 -5.38
N GLN A 277 28.94 29.20 -4.69
CA GLN A 277 29.22 28.06 -3.80
C GLN A 277 28.39 28.06 -2.50
N GLY A 278 27.94 29.21 -2.00
CA GLY A 278 27.13 29.27 -0.76
C GLY A 278 25.66 28.86 -0.93
N TRP A 279 25.16 28.73 -2.16
CA TRP A 279 23.75 28.50 -2.46
C TRP A 279 23.40 27.01 -2.50
N VAL A 280 24.24 26.21 -3.14
CA VAL A 280 24.06 24.76 -3.28
C VAL A 280 24.05 24.10 -1.90
N THR A 281 24.98 24.48 -1.02
CA THR A 281 25.06 23.93 0.34
C THR A 281 23.82 24.30 1.18
N ARG A 282 23.32 25.54 1.08
CA ARG A 282 22.11 25.97 1.80
C ARG A 282 20.85 25.25 1.31
N LEU A 283 20.77 24.99 0.00
CA LEU A 283 19.68 24.25 -0.61
C LEU A 283 19.69 22.78 -0.18
N ALA A 284 20.86 22.14 -0.20
CA ALA A 284 21.04 20.76 0.25
C ALA A 284 20.66 20.62 1.74
N MET A 285 21.15 21.52 2.61
CA MET A 285 20.81 21.49 4.04
C MET A 285 19.30 21.70 4.29
N PHE A 286 18.66 22.59 3.54
CA PHE A 286 17.21 22.81 3.66
C PHE A 286 16.41 21.59 3.19
N ALA A 287 16.79 20.98 2.07
CA ALA A 287 16.15 19.77 1.57
C ALA A 287 16.27 18.60 2.55
N VAL A 288 17.46 18.41 3.15
CA VAL A 288 17.69 17.40 4.20
C VAL A 288 16.85 17.69 5.44
N ALA A 289 16.83 18.94 5.91
CA ALA A 289 16.01 19.33 7.06
C ALA A 289 14.51 19.10 6.81
N MET A 290 14.03 19.37 5.59
CA MET A 290 12.65 19.12 5.19
C MET A 290 12.33 17.63 5.13
N PHE A 291 13.23 16.82 4.59
CA PHE A 291 13.07 15.37 4.56
C PHE A 291 13.00 14.80 5.97
N ILE A 292 13.90 15.22 6.88
CA ILE A 292 13.87 14.81 8.29
C ILE A 292 12.55 15.25 8.96
N ALA A 293 12.11 16.49 8.73
CA ALA A 293 10.84 16.98 9.30
C ALA A 293 9.64 16.16 8.81
N LEU A 294 9.64 15.71 7.54
CA LEU A 294 8.63 14.82 7.00
C LEU A 294 8.65 13.46 7.70
N LEU A 295 9.82 12.82 7.83
CA LEU A 295 9.95 11.50 8.50
C LEU A 295 9.49 11.55 9.96
N VAL A 296 9.84 12.63 10.67
CA VAL A 296 9.38 12.86 12.05
C VAL A 296 7.86 13.09 12.08
N SER A 297 7.31 13.88 11.16
CA SER A 297 5.87 14.14 11.10
C SER A 297 5.08 12.85 10.82
N VAL A 298 5.58 11.98 9.93
CA VAL A 298 5.00 10.67 9.66
C VAL A 298 5.06 9.78 10.90
N SER A 299 6.20 9.73 11.60
CA SER A 299 6.33 8.93 12.83
C SER A 299 5.38 9.40 13.93
N VAL A 300 5.25 10.71 14.12
CA VAL A 300 4.31 11.32 15.07
C VAL A 300 2.86 11.03 14.65
N TYR A 301 2.58 11.08 13.35
CA TYR A 301 1.27 10.75 12.82
C TYR A 301 0.88 9.30 13.11
N VAL A 302 1.78 8.36 12.79
CA VAL A 302 1.57 6.94 13.05
C VAL A 302 1.34 6.68 14.53
N LYS A 303 2.22 7.17 15.39
CA LYS A 303 2.15 6.95 16.83
C LYS A 303 0.83 7.42 17.45
N ASN A 304 0.29 8.56 17.01
CA ASN A 304 -0.87 9.19 17.64
C ASN A 304 -2.22 8.82 16.99
N TRP A 305 -2.23 8.36 15.72
CA TRP A 305 -3.48 8.14 14.98
C TRP A 305 -3.58 6.80 14.25
N CYS A 306 -2.51 6.00 14.18
CA CYS A 306 -2.53 4.73 13.44
C CYS A 306 -2.32 3.50 14.31
N ILE A 307 -1.84 3.68 15.54
CA ILE A 307 -1.64 2.58 16.47
C ILE A 307 -2.94 2.27 17.21
N ALA A 308 -3.36 1.02 17.15
CA ALA A 308 -4.55 0.53 17.85
C ALA A 308 -4.31 0.47 19.36
N GLU A 309 -5.21 1.04 20.12
CA GLU A 309 -5.21 0.96 21.58
C GLU A 309 -6.05 -0.23 22.08
N PRO A 310 -5.66 -0.87 23.19
CA PRO A 310 -6.46 -1.93 23.78
C PRO A 310 -7.83 -1.40 24.26
N PRO A 311 -8.91 -2.18 24.13
CA PRO A 311 -10.21 -1.81 24.67
C PRO A 311 -10.19 -1.82 26.21
N THR A 312 -11.15 -1.12 26.81
CA THR A 312 -11.41 -1.26 28.25
C THR A 312 -12.08 -2.59 28.53
N TYR A 313 -11.68 -3.26 29.61
CA TYR A 313 -12.30 -4.50 30.08
C TYR A 313 -12.67 -4.39 31.56
N ASP A 314 -13.98 -4.35 31.80
CA ASP A 314 -14.60 -4.21 33.13
C ASP A 314 -14.89 -5.56 33.79
N GLY A 315 -14.64 -6.67 33.10
CA GLY A 315 -14.85 -8.02 33.62
C GLY A 315 -13.76 -8.46 34.60
N SER A 316 -13.99 -9.61 35.23
CA SER A 316 -13.06 -10.19 36.19
C SER A 316 -11.75 -10.62 35.49
N ARG A 317 -10.63 -10.34 36.15
CA ARG A 317 -9.29 -10.87 35.81
C ARG A 317 -8.84 -11.94 36.80
N ALA A 318 -9.78 -12.71 37.35
CA ALA A 318 -9.48 -13.73 38.37
C ALA A 318 -8.50 -14.79 37.85
N LEU A 319 -8.66 -15.23 36.60
CA LEU A 319 -7.77 -16.21 35.95
C LEU A 319 -6.30 -15.79 35.93
N ALA A 320 -6.00 -14.48 35.88
CA ALA A 320 -4.62 -13.97 35.91
C ALA A 320 -3.91 -14.20 37.26
N LYS A 321 -4.66 -14.52 38.32
CA LYS A 321 -4.11 -14.87 39.64
C LYS A 321 -3.88 -16.38 39.78
N GLU A 322 -4.36 -17.17 38.84
CA GLU A 322 -4.15 -18.62 38.85
C GLU A 322 -2.77 -18.98 38.29
N GLU A 323 -2.20 -20.05 38.82
CA GLU A 323 -0.94 -20.61 38.33
C GLU A 323 -1.23 -21.79 37.39
N ILE A 324 -0.36 -21.98 36.40
CA ILE A 324 -0.43 -23.16 35.55
C ILE A 324 -0.07 -24.37 36.40
N THR A 325 -0.94 -25.37 36.41
CA THR A 325 -0.69 -26.65 37.07
C THR A 325 -0.45 -27.73 36.03
N SER A 326 0.57 -28.56 36.25
CA SER A 326 0.85 -29.72 35.40
C SER A 326 0.37 -31.01 36.07
N ARG A 327 -0.16 -31.93 35.28
CA ARG A 327 -0.42 -33.31 35.68
C ARG A 327 -0.12 -34.27 34.55
N SER A 328 0.39 -35.46 34.88
CA SER A 328 0.66 -36.51 33.90
C SER A 328 -0.57 -37.41 33.71
N MET A 329 -0.85 -37.79 32.45
CA MET A 329 -1.87 -38.76 32.09
C MET A 329 -1.28 -39.81 31.13
N GLY A 330 -0.67 -40.86 31.70
CA GLY A 330 0.17 -41.77 30.92
C GLY A 330 1.43 -41.04 30.46
N ASP A 331 1.74 -41.11 29.17
CA ASP A 331 2.92 -40.47 28.57
C ASP A 331 2.68 -39.00 28.17
N MET A 332 1.47 -38.47 28.42
CA MET A 332 1.12 -37.08 28.12
C MET A 332 1.25 -36.21 29.36
N GLU A 333 1.86 -35.04 29.18
CA GLU A 333 1.77 -33.94 30.14
C GLU A 333 0.57 -33.05 29.80
N ILE A 334 -0.23 -32.71 30.81
CA ILE A 334 -1.36 -31.80 30.69
C ILE A 334 -1.09 -30.60 31.58
N GLN A 335 -1.09 -29.42 30.97
CA GLN A 335 -1.05 -28.13 31.64
C GLN A 335 -2.47 -27.56 31.75
N LEU A 336 -2.81 -27.00 32.91
CA LEU A 336 -4.12 -26.46 33.22
C LEU A 336 -3.99 -25.02 33.70
N LEU A 337 -4.87 -24.15 33.22
CA LEU A 337 -5.09 -22.81 33.75
C LEU A 337 -6.60 -22.56 33.83
N GLY A 338 -7.15 -22.53 35.04
CA GLY A 338 -8.59 -22.67 35.26
C GLY A 338 -9.12 -23.98 34.66
N GLU A 339 -10.17 -23.88 33.86
CA GLU A 339 -10.73 -25.01 33.09
C GLU A 339 -10.12 -25.15 31.67
N SER A 340 -9.28 -24.20 31.26
CA SER A 340 -8.54 -24.28 29.99
C SER A 340 -7.30 -25.16 30.17
N TRP A 341 -6.87 -25.81 29.10
CA TRP A 341 -5.78 -26.79 29.17
C TRP A 341 -4.96 -26.85 27.89
N ARG A 342 -3.70 -27.25 28.01
CA ARG A 342 -2.84 -27.66 26.91
C ARG A 342 -2.31 -29.06 27.18
N ARG A 343 -2.14 -29.85 26.13
CA ARG A 343 -1.37 -31.08 26.16
C ARG A 343 -0.67 -31.29 24.83
N ASP A 344 0.44 -31.98 24.88
CA ASP A 344 1.23 -32.30 23.70
C ASP A 344 1.23 -33.82 23.53
N HIS A 345 0.93 -34.31 22.33
CA HIS A 345 1.10 -35.71 22.00
C HIS A 345 1.29 -35.91 20.50
N ASP A 346 2.12 -36.89 20.14
CA ASP A 346 2.20 -37.42 18.78
C ASP A 346 2.53 -36.38 17.70
N GLY A 347 3.32 -35.36 18.06
CA GLY A 347 3.77 -34.31 17.15
C GLY A 347 2.72 -33.24 16.85
N ILE A 348 1.67 -33.14 17.67
CA ILE A 348 0.66 -32.07 17.62
C ILE A 348 0.41 -31.49 19.01
N HIS A 349 0.23 -30.18 19.07
CA HIS A 349 -0.25 -29.47 20.25
C HIS A 349 -1.77 -29.48 20.30
N GLU A 350 -2.37 -29.83 21.43
CA GLU A 350 -3.80 -29.70 21.66
C GLU A 350 -4.08 -28.67 22.75
N LEU A 351 -5.01 -27.76 22.48
CA LEU A 351 -5.37 -26.67 23.38
C LEU A 351 -6.89 -26.63 23.57
N GLY A 352 -7.37 -26.73 24.79
CA GLY A 352 -8.76 -26.52 25.15
C GLY A 352 -8.96 -25.15 25.79
N LEU A 353 -9.79 -24.32 25.18
CA LEU A 353 -10.10 -22.96 25.63
C LEU A 353 -11.58 -22.85 26.00
N THR A 354 -11.86 -22.33 27.18
CA THR A 354 -13.23 -22.16 27.71
C THR A 354 -13.37 -20.85 28.47
N GLY A 355 -14.61 -20.41 28.68
CA GLY A 355 -14.96 -19.18 29.40
C GLY A 355 -15.15 -17.99 28.47
N ASN A 356 -15.09 -16.79 29.05
CA ASN A 356 -15.38 -15.56 28.33
C ASN A 356 -14.25 -15.17 27.35
N ARG A 357 -14.50 -14.15 26.50
CA ARG A 357 -13.54 -13.71 25.47
C ARG A 357 -12.14 -13.43 26.03
N TRP A 358 -12.05 -12.67 27.13
CA TRP A 358 -10.78 -12.32 27.74
C TRP A 358 -10.09 -13.55 28.35
N GLU A 359 -10.83 -14.41 29.05
CA GLU A 359 -10.29 -15.62 29.68
C GLU A 359 -9.68 -16.58 28.65
N ARG A 360 -10.37 -16.81 27.53
CA ARG A 360 -9.84 -17.66 26.44
C ARG A 360 -8.59 -17.09 25.82
N GLY A 361 -8.56 -15.77 25.57
CA GLY A 361 -7.37 -15.09 25.06
C GLY A 361 -6.20 -15.21 26.03
N TYR A 362 -6.45 -14.96 27.32
CA TYR A 362 -5.43 -15.04 28.37
C TYR A 362 -4.89 -16.46 28.53
N ALA A 363 -5.77 -17.46 28.54
CA ALA A 363 -5.40 -18.86 28.64
C ALA A 363 -4.60 -19.34 27.43
N ASN A 364 -5.01 -18.95 26.21
CA ASN A 364 -4.28 -19.24 24.99
C ASN A 364 -2.83 -18.73 25.10
N ALA A 365 -2.65 -17.43 25.38
CA ALA A 365 -1.31 -16.84 25.50
C ALA A 365 -0.45 -17.47 26.60
N ARG A 366 -1.03 -17.79 27.77
CA ARG A 366 -0.28 -18.34 28.90
C ARG A 366 0.10 -19.81 28.71
N LEU A 367 -0.81 -20.63 28.18
CA LEU A 367 -0.56 -22.06 27.97
C LEU A 367 0.35 -22.32 26.76
N THR A 368 0.39 -21.41 25.78
CA THR A 368 1.23 -21.55 24.59
C THR A 368 2.40 -20.56 24.54
N ARG A 369 2.78 -19.97 25.68
CA ARG A 369 3.77 -18.88 25.77
C ARG A 369 5.06 -19.15 25.00
N GLU A 370 5.66 -20.32 25.20
CA GLU A 370 6.92 -20.71 24.55
C GLU A 370 6.79 -20.80 23.02
N LEU A 371 5.71 -21.43 22.55
CA LEU A 371 5.41 -21.57 21.12
C LEU A 371 5.22 -20.20 20.46
N THR A 372 4.43 -19.32 21.11
CA THR A 372 4.18 -17.97 20.57
C THR A 372 5.45 -17.11 20.50
N ALA A 373 6.38 -17.27 21.45
CA ALA A 373 7.62 -16.51 21.48
C ALA A 373 8.54 -16.91 20.32
N GLU A 374 8.69 -18.21 20.04
CA GLU A 374 9.49 -18.70 18.92
C GLU A 374 8.85 -18.37 17.56
N GLN A 375 7.52 -18.44 17.44
CA GLN A 375 6.79 -18.02 16.23
C GLN A 375 6.95 -16.52 15.94
N GLU A 376 6.78 -15.64 16.94
CA GLU A 376 6.97 -14.19 16.76
C GLU A 376 8.42 -13.88 16.34
N LYS A 377 9.40 -14.56 16.95
CA LYS A 377 10.81 -14.41 16.63
C LYS A 377 11.14 -14.76 15.19
N LEU A 378 10.62 -15.89 14.70
CA LEU A 378 10.84 -16.32 13.32
C LEU A 378 10.10 -15.42 12.32
N LEU A 379 8.88 -14.97 12.65
CA LEU A 379 8.15 -14.01 11.82
C LEU A 379 8.92 -12.70 11.66
N VAL A 380 9.41 -12.10 12.76
CA VAL A 380 10.20 -10.87 12.73
C VAL A 380 11.51 -11.07 11.95
N ALA A 381 12.20 -12.21 12.16
CA ALA A 381 13.41 -12.54 11.41
C ALA A 381 13.15 -12.64 9.91
N LYS A 382 12.05 -13.28 9.49
CA LYS A 382 11.69 -13.41 8.07
C LYS A 382 11.37 -12.06 7.43
N VAL A 383 10.66 -11.18 8.11
CA VAL A 383 10.43 -9.81 7.59
C VAL A 383 11.75 -9.05 7.42
N ARG A 384 12.71 -9.23 8.35
CA ARG A 384 14.04 -8.62 8.26
C ARG A 384 14.89 -9.20 7.14
N GLU A 385 14.69 -10.46 6.75
CA GLU A 385 15.32 -11.08 5.58
C GLU A 385 14.85 -10.41 4.29
N PHE A 386 13.54 -10.16 4.15
CA PHE A 386 12.98 -9.44 2.99
C PHE A 386 13.35 -7.95 2.98
N LEU A 387 13.47 -7.35 4.16
CA LEU A 387 13.76 -5.92 4.33
C LEU A 387 15.04 -5.72 5.18
N PRO A 388 16.22 -6.07 4.65
CA PRO A 388 17.48 -6.07 5.43
C PRO A 388 17.96 -4.65 5.76
N ASN A 389 17.49 -3.64 5.03
CA ASN A 389 17.85 -2.25 5.27
C ASN A 389 16.92 -1.59 6.30
N ASP A 390 17.49 -1.03 7.37
CA ASP A 390 16.73 -0.40 8.48
C ASP A 390 15.76 0.69 8.04
N PHE A 391 16.11 1.50 7.04
CA PHE A 391 15.21 2.54 6.54
C PHE A 391 14.02 1.94 5.78
N SER A 392 14.26 0.92 4.97
CA SER A 392 13.21 0.21 4.22
C SER A 392 12.27 -0.55 5.17
N TYR A 393 12.84 -1.20 6.19
CA TYR A 393 12.09 -1.82 7.27
C TYR A 393 11.25 -0.81 8.05
N TRP A 394 11.85 0.32 8.47
CA TRP A 394 11.12 1.41 9.13
C TRP A 394 9.98 1.95 8.25
N ALA A 395 10.23 2.18 6.96
CA ALA A 395 9.23 2.70 6.02
C ALA A 395 8.07 1.71 5.84
N ALA A 396 8.37 0.41 5.71
CA ALA A 396 7.35 -0.64 5.63
C ALA A 396 6.49 -0.67 6.91
N LYS A 397 7.09 -0.54 8.10
CA LYS A 397 6.33 -0.44 9.36
C LYS A 397 5.39 0.76 9.39
N GLN A 398 5.86 1.95 8.96
CA GLN A 398 4.99 3.12 8.89
C GLN A 398 3.85 2.89 7.89
N MET A 399 4.14 2.28 6.74
CA MET A 399 3.15 1.99 5.71
C MET A 399 2.07 1.03 6.21
N VAL A 400 2.45 -0.10 6.83
CA VAL A 400 1.51 -1.07 7.42
C VAL A 400 0.65 -0.40 8.48
N ALA A 401 1.24 0.38 9.40
CA ALA A 401 0.47 1.07 10.43
C ALA A 401 -0.53 2.08 9.84
N ILE A 402 -0.10 2.90 8.86
CA ILE A 402 -0.99 3.87 8.20
C ILE A 402 -2.12 3.17 7.47
N ASN A 403 -1.81 2.11 6.73
CA ASN A 403 -2.83 1.31 6.05
C ASN A 403 -3.83 0.79 7.08
N ASN A 404 -3.31 0.10 8.12
CA ASN A 404 -4.06 -0.65 9.12
C ASN A 404 -4.68 0.17 10.25
N ARG A 405 -4.64 1.49 10.17
CA ARG A 405 -5.18 2.41 11.19
C ARG A 405 -6.66 2.15 11.53
N ASN A 406 -7.46 1.72 10.55
CA ASN A 406 -8.90 1.45 10.73
C ASN A 406 -9.20 -0.04 10.98
N LEU A 407 -8.19 -0.93 11.04
CA LEU A 407 -8.41 -2.36 11.30
C LEU A 407 -9.26 -2.63 12.56
N PRO A 408 -9.10 -1.88 13.69
CA PRO A 408 -9.95 -2.08 14.86
C PRO A 408 -11.45 -1.86 14.60
N GLU A 409 -11.85 -1.10 13.58
CA GLU A 409 -13.25 -0.85 13.26
C GLU A 409 -13.95 -2.10 12.70
N TYR A 410 -13.18 -3.04 12.16
CA TYR A 410 -13.67 -4.26 11.51
C TYR A 410 -13.55 -5.53 12.36
N VAL A 411 -12.97 -5.38 13.55
CA VAL A 411 -12.91 -6.44 14.57
C VAL A 411 -13.97 -6.13 15.61
N SER A 412 -14.82 -7.10 15.92
CA SER A 412 -15.90 -6.91 16.91
C SER A 412 -15.33 -6.67 18.30
N ASP A 413 -16.08 -6.00 19.17
CA ASP A 413 -15.61 -5.73 20.53
C ASP A 413 -15.34 -7.01 21.33
N ALA A 414 -16.12 -8.07 21.07
CA ALA A 414 -15.88 -9.39 21.63
C ALA A 414 -14.52 -9.97 21.19
N GLU A 415 -14.18 -9.90 19.91
CA GLU A 415 -12.88 -10.35 19.38
C GLU A 415 -11.72 -9.49 19.92
N LYS A 416 -11.92 -8.17 20.06
CA LYS A 416 -10.93 -7.26 20.67
C LYS A 416 -10.64 -7.63 22.13
N LEU A 417 -11.64 -8.06 22.90
CA LEU A 417 -11.46 -8.51 24.29
C LEU A 417 -10.65 -9.80 24.37
N GLU A 418 -10.76 -10.69 23.39
CA GLU A 418 -9.95 -11.90 23.32
C GLU A 418 -8.51 -11.59 22.92
N ILE A 419 -8.31 -10.66 21.97
CA ILE A 419 -6.98 -10.12 21.66
C ILE A 419 -6.38 -9.39 22.86
N LEU A 420 -7.19 -8.69 23.67
CA LEU A 420 -6.75 -8.10 24.93
C LEU A 420 -6.30 -9.18 25.92
N GLY A 421 -7.06 -10.27 26.06
CA GLY A 421 -6.68 -11.42 26.87
C GLY A 421 -5.33 -12.00 26.43
N LEU A 422 -5.16 -12.23 25.12
CA LEU A 422 -3.88 -12.64 24.54
C LEU A 422 -2.76 -11.67 24.92
N THR A 423 -2.98 -10.37 24.73
CA THR A 423 -2.00 -9.32 25.04
C THR A 423 -1.60 -9.32 26.51
N GLU A 424 -2.55 -9.41 27.44
CA GLU A 424 -2.29 -9.42 28.88
C GLU A 424 -1.64 -10.73 29.36
N GLY A 425 -1.81 -11.83 28.61
CA GLY A 425 -1.17 -13.13 28.87
C GLY A 425 0.20 -13.32 28.22
N SER A 426 0.52 -12.52 27.19
CA SER A 426 1.76 -12.61 26.42
C SER A 426 2.89 -11.73 26.96
N GLU A 427 4.12 -12.09 26.61
CA GLU A 427 5.30 -11.25 26.86
C GLU A 427 5.61 -10.36 25.67
N ASN A 428 6.14 -9.16 25.93
CA ASN A 428 6.49 -8.22 24.87
C ASN A 428 7.99 -8.31 24.53
N HIS A 429 8.36 -9.27 23.69
CA HIS A 429 9.75 -9.47 23.25
C HIS A 429 10.25 -8.40 22.28
N TYR A 430 9.32 -7.75 21.55
CA TYR A 430 9.62 -6.83 20.45
C TYR A 430 9.01 -5.43 20.64
N PRO A 431 9.31 -4.72 21.74
CA PRO A 431 8.68 -3.42 22.05
C PRO A 431 9.00 -2.33 21.02
N ASP A 432 10.12 -2.43 20.31
CA ASP A 432 10.54 -1.48 19.27
C ASP A 432 9.79 -1.66 17.95
N GLU A 433 9.04 -2.75 17.80
CA GLU A 433 8.31 -3.04 16.57
C GLU A 433 6.99 -2.27 16.50
N ALA A 434 6.16 -2.40 17.53
CA ALA A 434 4.97 -1.60 17.83
C ALA A 434 4.44 -2.02 19.21
N PRO A 435 3.47 -1.31 19.83
CA PRO A 435 2.83 -1.80 21.05
C PRO A 435 2.20 -3.20 20.87
N LEU A 436 2.30 -4.05 21.89
CA LEU A 436 1.98 -5.48 21.80
C LEU A 436 0.54 -5.73 21.31
N TYR A 437 -0.46 -5.04 21.87
CA TYR A 437 -1.86 -5.17 21.43
C TYR A 437 -2.03 -4.92 19.93
N HIS A 438 -1.39 -3.85 19.43
CA HIS A 438 -1.43 -3.53 18.01
C HIS A 438 -0.76 -4.61 17.16
N ARG A 439 0.36 -5.19 17.61
CA ARG A 439 1.02 -6.30 16.91
C ARG A 439 0.12 -7.54 16.84
N ILE A 440 -0.40 -8.00 17.98
CA ILE A 440 -1.25 -9.19 18.04
C ILE A 440 -2.51 -8.99 17.17
N LEU A 441 -3.13 -7.80 17.19
CA LEU A 441 -4.23 -7.48 16.28
C LEU A 441 -3.82 -7.63 14.81
N ASN A 442 -2.67 -7.09 14.41
CA ASN A 442 -2.17 -7.20 13.04
C ASN A 442 -1.74 -8.63 12.67
N TYR A 443 -1.27 -9.46 13.60
CA TYR A 443 -0.94 -10.87 13.34
C TYR A 443 -2.17 -11.67 12.89
N HIS A 444 -3.35 -11.33 13.38
CA HIS A 444 -4.60 -11.93 12.91
C HIS A 444 -4.99 -11.53 11.48
N ALA A 445 -4.40 -10.44 10.99
CA ALA A 445 -4.52 -9.94 9.62
C ALA A 445 -3.25 -10.22 8.79
N ALA A 446 -2.33 -11.08 9.24
CA ALA A 446 -1.03 -11.27 8.57
C ALA A 446 -1.19 -11.80 7.13
N HIS A 447 -2.12 -12.73 6.91
CA HIS A 447 -2.50 -13.19 5.57
C HIS A 447 -2.91 -12.00 4.69
N ASP A 448 -3.85 -11.22 5.19
CA ASP A 448 -4.45 -10.11 4.48
C ASP A 448 -3.44 -8.96 4.20
N ILE A 449 -2.54 -8.69 5.15
CA ILE A 449 -1.43 -7.75 5.01
C ILE A 449 -0.44 -8.23 3.96
N SER A 450 -0.18 -9.53 3.89
CA SER A 450 0.79 -10.08 2.94
C SER A 450 0.38 -9.82 1.49
N HIS A 451 -0.92 -9.84 1.17
CA HIS A 451 -1.46 -9.46 -0.15
C HIS A 451 -1.07 -8.04 -0.58
N MET A 452 -0.81 -7.11 0.35
CA MET A 452 -0.31 -5.76 0.00
C MET A 452 1.11 -5.76 -0.57
N PHE A 453 1.86 -6.83 -0.33
CA PHE A 453 3.25 -6.97 -0.73
C PHE A 453 3.44 -7.94 -1.90
N ILE A 454 2.47 -8.85 -2.14
CA ILE A 454 2.56 -9.89 -3.17
C ILE A 454 2.84 -9.35 -4.59
N ASP A 455 2.39 -8.13 -4.92
CA ASP A 455 2.65 -7.47 -6.22
C ASP A 455 3.67 -6.32 -6.15
N ASN A 456 4.32 -6.12 -5.01
CA ASN A 456 5.31 -5.07 -4.89
C ASN A 456 6.62 -5.52 -5.58
N PRO A 457 7.14 -4.78 -6.58
CA PRO A 457 8.39 -5.13 -7.26
C PRO A 457 9.62 -5.26 -6.34
N LEU A 458 9.52 -4.75 -5.10
CA LEU A 458 10.56 -4.83 -4.07
C LEU A 458 10.41 -6.05 -3.15
N VAL A 459 9.25 -6.71 -3.12
CA VAL A 459 8.89 -7.80 -2.21
C VAL A 459 7.97 -8.81 -2.92
N THR A 460 8.33 -9.26 -4.14
CA THR A 460 7.52 -10.24 -4.87
C THR A 460 7.45 -11.56 -4.10
N THR A 461 6.24 -11.90 -3.63
CA THR A 461 5.94 -13.03 -2.73
C THR A 461 4.73 -13.84 -3.20
N SER A 462 4.42 -13.84 -4.50
CA SER A 462 3.35 -14.68 -5.06
C SER A 462 3.59 -16.19 -4.91
N ASP A 463 4.80 -16.59 -4.54
CA ASP A 463 5.23 -17.99 -4.48
C ASP A 463 4.87 -18.70 -3.15
N PHE A 464 4.33 -17.97 -2.16
CA PHE A 464 4.26 -18.40 -0.76
C PHE A 464 2.97 -19.13 -0.34
N VAL A 465 1.93 -19.19 -1.18
CA VAL A 465 0.63 -19.79 -0.82
C VAL A 465 0.07 -20.67 -1.94
N GLY A 466 -0.28 -21.92 -1.63
CA GLY A 466 -0.61 -22.95 -2.63
C GLY A 466 -1.76 -23.91 -2.26
N CYS A 467 -2.71 -23.49 -1.42
CA CYS A 467 -3.72 -24.38 -0.85
C CYS A 467 -4.53 -25.22 -1.86
N THR A 468 -4.83 -26.46 -1.48
CA THR A 468 -5.64 -27.41 -2.26
C THR A 468 -6.71 -28.02 -1.37
N GLY A 469 -7.97 -28.08 -1.82
CA GLY A 469 -9.08 -28.64 -1.07
C GLY A 469 -10.11 -29.34 -1.95
N PHE A 470 -10.83 -30.30 -1.38
CA PHE A 470 -11.98 -30.95 -2.02
C PHE A 470 -12.97 -31.47 -0.99
N ALA A 471 -14.20 -31.74 -1.42
CA ALA A 471 -15.16 -32.52 -0.67
C ALA A 471 -15.89 -33.53 -1.55
N ALA A 472 -16.09 -34.74 -1.02
CA ALA A 472 -16.82 -35.84 -1.65
C ALA A 472 -17.92 -36.35 -0.72
N TRP A 473 -19.13 -36.58 -1.26
CA TRP A 473 -20.30 -37.11 -0.55
C TRP A 473 -21.23 -37.86 -1.49
N GLY A 474 -22.23 -38.56 -0.94
CA GLY A 474 -23.18 -39.32 -1.75
C GLY A 474 -22.46 -40.31 -2.67
N ASP A 475 -22.78 -40.29 -3.97
CA ASP A 475 -22.22 -41.21 -4.96
C ASP A 475 -20.71 -41.04 -5.20
N ALA A 476 -20.12 -39.91 -4.80
CA ALA A 476 -18.68 -39.68 -4.94
C ALA A 476 -17.86 -40.32 -3.82
N SER A 477 -18.45 -40.51 -2.63
CA SER A 477 -17.78 -41.13 -1.49
C SER A 477 -18.15 -42.61 -1.37
N LYS A 478 -17.32 -43.35 -0.63
CA LYS A 478 -17.42 -44.82 -0.54
C LYS A 478 -18.73 -45.31 0.09
N ASP A 479 -19.26 -44.56 1.04
CA ASP A 479 -20.39 -44.92 1.89
C ASP A 479 -21.40 -43.78 2.04
N GLY A 480 -21.35 -42.79 1.13
CA GLY A 480 -22.22 -41.62 1.14
C GLY A 480 -21.86 -40.55 2.16
N GLN A 481 -20.85 -40.77 3.01
CA GLN A 481 -20.40 -39.80 4.01
C GLN A 481 -19.72 -38.59 3.35
N ILE A 482 -19.73 -37.46 4.04
CA ILE A 482 -19.11 -36.21 3.59
C ILE A 482 -17.65 -36.19 4.06
N ILE A 483 -16.73 -36.42 3.12
CA ILE A 483 -15.28 -36.38 3.34
C ILE A 483 -14.72 -35.09 2.75
N VAL A 484 -14.05 -34.31 3.57
CA VAL A 484 -13.34 -33.09 3.17
C VAL A 484 -11.84 -33.32 3.33
N GLY A 485 -11.05 -32.97 2.32
CA GLY A 485 -9.59 -33.01 2.39
C GLY A 485 -8.99 -31.64 2.05
N ARG A 486 -7.92 -31.24 2.75
CA ARG A 486 -7.24 -29.96 2.53
C ARG A 486 -5.74 -30.04 2.82
N ASN A 487 -4.92 -29.52 1.90
CA ASN A 487 -3.55 -29.08 2.16
C ASN A 487 -3.51 -27.55 2.29
N PHE A 488 -2.91 -27.06 3.37
CA PHE A 488 -2.65 -25.65 3.60
C PHE A 488 -1.17 -25.33 3.38
N ASP A 489 -0.84 -24.93 2.16
CA ASP A 489 0.53 -24.65 1.76
C ASP A 489 0.89 -23.20 2.08
N PHE A 490 1.86 -23.02 2.97
CA PHE A 490 2.33 -21.71 3.44
C PHE A 490 3.82 -21.75 3.79
N GLU A 491 4.63 -20.92 3.12
CA GLU A 491 6.10 -20.92 3.31
C GLU A 491 6.57 -19.83 4.29
N ALA A 492 6.20 -19.95 5.57
CA ALA A 492 6.66 -19.03 6.63
C ALA A 492 7.74 -19.59 7.56
N GLY A 493 8.25 -20.79 7.26
CA GLY A 493 9.29 -21.48 8.02
C GLY A 493 8.77 -22.70 8.78
N ASP A 494 9.68 -23.63 9.08
CA ASP A 494 9.37 -24.96 9.64
C ASP A 494 8.58 -24.90 10.96
N VAL A 495 8.72 -23.82 11.76
CA VAL A 495 7.99 -23.65 13.03
C VAL A 495 6.47 -23.67 12.84
N PHE A 496 5.97 -23.13 11.73
CA PHE A 496 4.53 -23.10 11.47
C PHE A 496 3.99 -24.48 11.09
N ASP A 497 4.86 -25.39 10.63
CA ASP A 497 4.53 -26.80 10.47
C ASP A 497 4.72 -27.58 11.79
N GLN A 498 5.78 -27.31 12.55
CA GLN A 498 6.08 -28.03 13.80
C GLN A 498 5.11 -27.71 14.93
N ASP A 499 4.80 -26.43 15.12
CA ASP A 499 4.08 -25.92 16.29
C ASP A 499 2.58 -25.64 16.01
N LYS A 500 2.03 -26.28 14.98
CA LYS A 500 0.58 -26.23 14.72
C LYS A 500 -0.20 -26.84 15.88
N ALA A 501 -1.39 -26.31 16.09
CA ALA A 501 -2.25 -26.69 17.21
C ALA A 501 -3.66 -27.06 16.74
N VAL A 502 -4.19 -28.13 17.34
CA VAL A 502 -5.62 -28.46 17.34
C VAL A 502 -6.24 -27.78 18.55
N ILE A 503 -7.08 -26.79 18.31
CA ILE A 503 -7.63 -25.92 19.35
C ILE A 503 -9.13 -26.19 19.45
N TYR A 504 -9.54 -26.66 20.62
CA TYR A 504 -10.92 -26.88 21.01
C TYR A 504 -11.42 -25.64 21.75
N VAL A 505 -12.57 -25.11 21.34
CA VAL A 505 -13.14 -23.88 21.91
C VAL A 505 -14.56 -24.13 22.37
N TRP A 506 -14.81 -23.86 23.65
CA TRP A 506 -16.14 -23.84 24.27
C TRP A 506 -16.47 -22.40 24.69
N PRO A 507 -17.11 -21.61 23.80
CA PRO A 507 -17.46 -20.24 24.13
C PRO A 507 -18.70 -20.19 25.05
N ASP A 508 -18.75 -19.22 25.96
CA ASP A 508 -19.97 -18.94 26.75
C ASP A 508 -21.15 -18.48 25.88
N ASP A 509 -20.85 -17.90 24.71
CA ASP A 509 -21.80 -17.44 23.71
C ASP A 509 -21.33 -17.85 22.31
N GLY A 510 -22.01 -18.85 21.74
CA GLY A 510 -21.70 -19.42 20.42
C GLY A 510 -21.73 -20.95 20.42
N ILE A 511 -21.51 -21.52 19.26
CA ILE A 511 -21.38 -22.98 19.06
C ILE A 511 -19.94 -23.37 19.44
N ALA A 512 -19.77 -24.47 20.16
CA ALA A 512 -18.44 -25.02 20.42
C ALA A 512 -17.81 -25.56 19.12
N TYR A 513 -16.50 -25.38 18.94
CA TYR A 513 -15.82 -25.77 17.70
C TYR A 513 -14.38 -26.25 17.92
N VAL A 514 -13.86 -26.97 16.94
CA VAL A 514 -12.44 -27.35 16.85
C VAL A 514 -11.87 -26.77 15.57
N HIS A 515 -10.68 -26.19 15.65
CA HIS A 515 -9.95 -25.76 14.46
C HIS A 515 -8.46 -26.08 14.55
N VAL A 516 -7.81 -26.14 13.39
CA VAL A 516 -6.36 -26.25 13.25
C VAL A 516 -5.81 -24.88 12.89
N ALA A 517 -4.89 -24.39 13.70
CA ALA A 517 -4.23 -23.09 13.54
C ALA A 517 -2.89 -23.11 14.28
N TRP A 518 -2.39 -21.94 14.70
CA TRP A 518 -1.16 -21.80 15.50
C TRP A 518 -1.45 -21.32 16.91
N ALA A 519 -0.54 -21.63 17.84
CA ALA A 519 -0.50 -21.07 19.17
C ALA A 519 -0.68 -19.53 19.18
N GLY A 520 -1.45 -18.99 20.14
CA GLY A 520 -1.68 -17.55 20.24
C GLY A 520 -2.62 -16.94 19.19
N MET A 521 -3.16 -17.74 18.27
CA MET A 521 -4.17 -17.29 17.30
C MET A 521 -5.59 -17.45 17.88
N ALA A 522 -6.37 -16.36 17.90
CA ALA A 522 -7.79 -16.36 18.23
C ALA A 522 -8.70 -16.56 17.00
N GLY A 523 -8.16 -16.38 15.80
CA GLY A 523 -8.83 -16.67 14.53
C GLY A 523 -8.68 -18.14 14.11
N ALA A 524 -9.38 -18.53 13.05
CA ALA A 524 -9.40 -19.89 12.51
C ALA A 524 -9.03 -19.92 11.03
N VAL A 525 -8.51 -21.04 10.53
CA VAL A 525 -8.28 -21.25 9.07
C VAL A 525 -8.86 -22.57 8.55
N THR A 526 -9.08 -23.56 9.41
CA THR A 526 -9.80 -24.81 9.11
C THR A 526 -10.38 -25.38 10.37
N GLY A 527 -11.64 -25.79 10.33
CA GLY A 527 -12.25 -26.41 11.49
C GLY A 527 -13.62 -27.01 11.22
N MET A 528 -14.23 -27.49 12.30
CA MET A 528 -15.59 -28.01 12.34
C MET A 528 -16.23 -27.68 13.69
N ASN A 529 -17.50 -27.28 13.67
CA ASN A 529 -18.26 -26.98 14.87
C ASN A 529 -19.14 -28.14 15.33
N ALA A 530 -19.73 -28.02 16.53
CA ALA A 530 -20.55 -29.06 17.16
C ALA A 530 -21.82 -29.40 16.37
N GLU A 531 -22.33 -28.47 15.56
CA GLU A 531 -23.51 -28.65 14.69
C GLU A 531 -23.17 -29.41 13.39
N GLY A 532 -21.88 -29.62 13.13
CA GLY A 532 -21.42 -30.35 11.96
C GLY A 532 -21.25 -29.48 10.72
N VAL A 533 -20.96 -28.19 10.89
CA VAL A 533 -20.47 -27.31 9.83
C VAL A 533 -18.96 -27.29 9.87
N SER A 534 -18.32 -27.67 8.77
CA SER A 534 -16.88 -27.51 8.56
C SER A 534 -16.60 -26.42 7.54
N ILE A 535 -15.52 -25.68 7.73
CA ILE A 535 -15.08 -24.63 6.82
C ILE A 535 -13.55 -24.64 6.72
N HIS A 536 -13.04 -24.36 5.52
CA HIS A 536 -11.66 -23.95 5.32
C HIS A 536 -11.52 -22.90 4.24
N VAL A 537 -10.42 -22.16 4.27
CA VAL A 537 -10.15 -21.05 3.35
C VAL A 537 -8.95 -21.31 2.44
N ASN A 538 -9.05 -20.90 1.18
CA ASN A 538 -7.94 -20.83 0.24
C ASN A 538 -7.80 -19.42 -0.32
N ALA A 539 -6.55 -18.93 -0.34
CA ALA A 539 -6.19 -17.64 -0.93
C ALA A 539 -6.64 -17.53 -2.38
N ALA A 540 -7.20 -16.40 -2.78
CA ALA A 540 -7.49 -16.08 -4.17
C ALA A 540 -7.13 -14.62 -4.44
N ARG A 541 -7.21 -14.18 -5.70
CA ARG A 541 -6.88 -12.81 -6.08
C ARG A 541 -7.87 -12.28 -7.09
N THR A 542 -8.21 -11.00 -6.94
CA THR A 542 -9.07 -10.24 -7.84
C THR A 542 -8.56 -8.80 -7.94
N SER A 543 -9.01 -8.05 -8.93
CA SER A 543 -8.71 -6.63 -9.09
C SER A 543 -9.31 -5.74 -7.99
N GLU A 544 -10.22 -6.28 -7.16
CA GLU A 544 -10.88 -5.57 -6.07
C GLU A 544 -10.05 -5.51 -4.78
N THR A 545 -8.95 -6.28 -4.72
CA THR A 545 -7.96 -6.21 -3.64
C THR A 545 -7.04 -5.00 -3.88
N GLU A 546 -7.43 -3.83 -3.37
CA GLU A 546 -6.69 -2.58 -3.54
C GLU A 546 -5.85 -2.20 -2.31
N PHE A 547 -4.68 -1.59 -2.55
CA PHE A 547 -3.87 -0.97 -1.49
C PHE A 547 -4.66 0.15 -0.78
N GLY A 548 -4.73 0.14 0.55
CA GLY A 548 -5.54 1.09 1.32
C GLY A 548 -6.88 0.55 1.79
N ARG A 549 -7.36 -0.56 1.20
CA ARG A 549 -8.64 -1.18 1.57
C ARG A 549 -8.47 -2.04 2.82
N ILE A 550 -9.42 -1.94 3.75
CA ILE A 550 -9.43 -2.68 5.03
C ILE A 550 -10.82 -3.21 5.33
N GLY A 551 -10.85 -4.39 5.95
CA GLY A 551 -12.04 -5.12 6.37
C GLY A 551 -11.71 -6.04 7.54
N THR A 552 -12.60 -6.99 7.81
CA THR A 552 -12.40 -8.03 8.83
C THR A 552 -11.31 -9.00 8.36
N PRO A 553 -10.33 -9.34 9.22
CA PRO A 553 -9.35 -10.37 8.89
C PRO A 553 -10.00 -11.70 8.56
N VAL A 554 -9.52 -12.37 7.50
CA VAL A 554 -10.06 -13.65 7.03
C VAL A 554 -10.10 -14.71 8.14
N SER A 555 -9.08 -14.72 9.01
CA SER A 555 -9.04 -15.65 10.13
C SER A 555 -10.20 -15.46 11.12
N MET A 556 -10.64 -14.22 11.33
CA MET A 556 -11.80 -13.91 12.17
C MET A 556 -13.10 -14.27 11.46
N LEU A 557 -13.18 -14.10 10.14
CA LEU A 557 -14.35 -14.51 9.37
C LEU A 557 -14.59 -16.03 9.45
N VAL A 558 -13.56 -16.84 9.19
CA VAL A 558 -13.67 -18.31 9.28
C VAL A 558 -14.10 -18.74 10.69
N ARG A 559 -13.55 -18.08 11.71
CA ARG A 559 -13.95 -18.30 13.10
C ARG A 559 -15.43 -17.96 13.34
N ARG A 560 -15.93 -16.83 12.84
CA ARG A 560 -17.35 -16.44 12.98
C ARG A 560 -18.28 -17.49 12.40
N VAL A 561 -17.92 -18.10 11.27
CA VAL A 561 -18.69 -19.22 10.69
C VAL A 561 -18.72 -20.41 11.64
N LEU A 562 -17.55 -20.85 12.14
CA LEU A 562 -17.50 -21.96 13.10
C LEU A 562 -18.30 -21.68 14.39
N GLU A 563 -18.24 -20.46 14.89
CA GLU A 563 -18.87 -20.07 16.15
C GLU A 563 -20.39 -19.83 16.02
N ARG A 564 -20.93 -19.61 14.81
CA ARG A 564 -22.32 -19.15 14.61
C ARG A 564 -23.16 -19.90 13.58
N ALA A 565 -22.58 -20.57 12.59
CA ALA A 565 -23.35 -21.20 11.53
C ALA A 565 -23.85 -22.60 11.91
N HIS A 566 -25.14 -22.85 11.68
CA HIS A 566 -25.77 -24.17 11.82
C HIS A 566 -25.88 -24.94 10.50
N ASP A 567 -25.75 -24.25 9.36
CA ASP A 567 -25.86 -24.80 8.01
C ASP A 567 -25.11 -23.95 6.98
N ILE A 568 -25.17 -24.36 5.70
CA ILE A 568 -24.51 -23.67 4.58
C ILE A 568 -25.11 -22.28 4.34
N ASP A 569 -26.42 -22.09 4.48
CA ASP A 569 -27.08 -20.81 4.20
C ASP A 569 -26.67 -19.75 5.23
N GLU A 570 -26.59 -20.12 6.51
CA GLU A 570 -26.07 -19.24 7.55
C GLU A 570 -24.58 -18.95 7.38
N ALA A 571 -23.77 -19.95 7.00
CA ALA A 571 -22.36 -19.74 6.68
C ALA A 571 -22.18 -18.76 5.51
N TYR A 572 -22.97 -18.92 4.43
CA TYR A 572 -22.98 -18.01 3.30
C TYR A 572 -23.36 -16.60 3.71
N LYS A 573 -24.40 -16.43 4.53
CA LYS A 573 -24.80 -15.12 5.02
C LYS A 573 -23.71 -14.43 5.84
N ILE A 574 -23.06 -15.15 6.75
CA ILE A 574 -21.93 -14.62 7.54
C ILE A 574 -20.80 -14.14 6.63
N ILE A 575 -20.44 -14.93 5.61
CA ILE A 575 -19.38 -14.59 4.64
C ILE A 575 -19.78 -13.42 3.75
N GLN A 576 -21.02 -13.39 3.28
CA GLN A 576 -21.55 -12.34 2.42
C GLN A 576 -21.58 -10.99 3.14
N ASP A 577 -22.10 -10.96 4.37
CA ASP A 577 -22.32 -9.75 5.18
C ASP A 577 -21.02 -9.22 5.81
N THR A 578 -19.96 -10.05 5.89
CA THR A 578 -18.69 -9.61 6.47
C THR A 578 -17.87 -8.80 5.43
N PRO A 579 -17.54 -7.54 5.73
CA PRO A 579 -16.61 -6.78 4.89
C PRO A 579 -15.21 -7.40 4.98
N VAL A 580 -14.59 -7.66 3.83
CA VAL A 580 -13.20 -8.15 3.73
C VAL A 580 -12.38 -7.21 2.85
N PHE A 581 -11.06 -7.33 2.92
CA PHE A 581 -10.14 -6.50 2.12
C PHE A 581 -9.21 -7.31 1.23
N VAL A 582 -9.32 -8.63 1.28
CA VAL A 582 -8.70 -9.56 0.36
C VAL A 582 -9.76 -10.47 -0.22
N SER A 583 -9.38 -11.21 -1.26
CA SER A 583 -10.27 -12.16 -1.93
C SER A 583 -9.89 -13.58 -1.56
N ASP A 584 -10.85 -14.39 -1.18
CA ASP A 584 -10.63 -15.78 -0.79
C ASP A 584 -11.81 -16.66 -1.18
N THR A 585 -11.55 -17.97 -1.21
CA THR A 585 -12.57 -18.99 -1.40
C THR A 585 -12.72 -19.82 -0.12
N TYR A 586 -13.94 -20.19 0.23
CA TYR A 586 -14.29 -20.93 1.45
C TYR A 586 -15.05 -22.20 1.09
N LEU A 587 -14.46 -23.37 1.30
CA LEU A 587 -15.20 -24.62 1.18
C LEU A 587 -15.93 -24.88 2.49
N VAL A 588 -17.26 -24.91 2.41
CA VAL A 588 -18.16 -25.18 3.54
C VAL A 588 -18.88 -26.49 3.30
N ALA A 589 -18.84 -27.38 4.27
CA ALA A 589 -19.59 -28.63 4.25
C ALA A 589 -20.43 -28.74 5.52
N SER A 590 -21.66 -29.24 5.37
CA SER A 590 -22.65 -29.28 6.45
C SER A 590 -23.28 -30.65 6.55
N ARG A 591 -23.24 -31.21 7.76
CA ARG A 591 -23.92 -32.46 8.09
C ARG A 591 -25.43 -32.34 7.90
N LYS A 592 -26.01 -31.20 8.29
CA LYS A 592 -27.45 -30.93 8.21
C LYS A 592 -27.93 -30.87 6.76
N ASP A 593 -27.15 -30.24 5.89
CA ASP A 593 -27.48 -30.08 4.48
C ASP A 593 -27.11 -31.32 3.64
N GLY A 594 -26.26 -32.20 4.17
CA GLY A 594 -25.84 -33.42 3.50
C GLY A 594 -24.91 -33.18 2.29
N LYS A 595 -24.30 -32.00 2.19
CA LYS A 595 -23.48 -31.57 1.04
C LYS A 595 -22.38 -30.58 1.41
N ALA A 596 -21.60 -30.20 0.41
CA ALA A 596 -20.61 -29.12 0.48
C ALA A 596 -20.75 -28.13 -0.68
N VAL A 597 -20.31 -26.89 -0.44
CA VAL A 597 -20.26 -25.78 -1.40
C VAL A 597 -18.92 -25.04 -1.29
N VAL A 598 -18.58 -24.24 -2.29
CA VAL A 598 -17.48 -23.27 -2.21
C VAL A 598 -18.07 -21.87 -2.31
N ILE A 599 -17.78 -21.02 -1.34
CA ILE A 599 -18.21 -19.62 -1.32
C ILE A 599 -17.02 -18.76 -1.71
N GLU A 600 -17.16 -17.97 -2.75
CA GLU A 600 -16.12 -17.13 -3.32
C GLU A 600 -16.43 -15.68 -2.93
N LYS A 601 -15.51 -15.03 -2.21
CA LYS A 601 -15.69 -13.69 -1.65
C LYS A 601 -14.55 -12.81 -2.07
N SER A 602 -14.88 -11.66 -2.63
CA SER A 602 -14.01 -10.52 -2.78
C SER A 602 -14.56 -9.37 -1.91
N PRO A 603 -13.86 -8.24 -1.85
CA PRO A 603 -14.37 -7.08 -1.12
C PRO A 603 -15.73 -6.56 -1.63
N ASP A 604 -16.02 -6.62 -2.94
CA ASP A 604 -17.28 -6.11 -3.49
C ASP A 604 -18.30 -7.21 -3.86
N HIS A 605 -17.86 -8.46 -4.06
CA HIS A 605 -18.72 -9.54 -4.52
C HIS A 605 -18.66 -10.77 -3.62
N CYS A 606 -19.76 -11.51 -3.56
CA CYS A 606 -19.83 -12.79 -2.90
C CYS A 606 -20.78 -13.73 -3.64
N ALA A 607 -20.30 -14.90 -4.03
CA ALA A 607 -21.08 -15.88 -4.75
C ALA A 607 -20.84 -17.29 -4.20
N MET A 608 -21.83 -18.14 -4.35
CA MET A 608 -21.76 -19.54 -3.92
C MET A 608 -21.71 -20.45 -5.15
N ARG A 609 -20.75 -21.37 -5.14
CA ARG A 609 -20.54 -22.39 -6.14
C ARG A 609 -20.96 -23.75 -5.60
N GLU A 610 -21.89 -24.37 -6.30
CA GLU A 610 -22.34 -25.74 -6.06
C GLU A 610 -21.37 -26.76 -6.66
N ALA A 611 -21.60 -28.04 -6.35
CA ALA A 611 -20.82 -29.15 -6.86
C ALA A 611 -20.85 -29.21 -8.41
N GLY A 612 -19.68 -29.27 -9.05
CA GLY A 612 -19.57 -29.40 -10.50
C GLY A 612 -19.90 -30.81 -11.02
N LYS A 613 -19.72 -31.82 -10.15
CA LYS A 613 -20.11 -33.22 -10.37
C LYS A 613 -20.98 -33.67 -9.19
N PRO A 614 -21.95 -34.60 -9.37
CA PRO A 614 -22.78 -35.08 -8.26
C PRO A 614 -21.90 -35.55 -7.09
N GLY A 615 -22.10 -34.97 -5.90
CA GLY A 615 -21.36 -35.37 -4.71
C GLY A 615 -19.90 -34.92 -4.66
N LEU A 616 -19.38 -34.12 -5.59
CA LEU A 616 -17.95 -33.77 -5.63
C LEU A 616 -17.73 -32.28 -5.95
N ILE A 617 -16.97 -31.60 -5.08
CA ILE A 617 -16.55 -30.21 -5.28
C ILE A 617 -15.06 -30.05 -5.01
N LEU A 618 -14.37 -29.28 -5.86
CA LEU A 618 -12.94 -29.03 -5.79
C LEU A 618 -12.67 -27.55 -5.48
N GLN A 619 -11.48 -27.27 -4.93
CA GLN A 619 -11.03 -25.92 -4.59
C GLN A 619 -9.49 -25.82 -4.68
N THR A 620 -8.97 -24.83 -5.41
CA THR A 620 -7.55 -24.43 -5.33
C THR A 620 -7.48 -22.94 -4.98
N ASN A 621 -6.77 -22.11 -5.73
CA ASN A 621 -6.54 -20.69 -5.43
C ASN A 621 -7.02 -19.78 -6.58
N HIS A 622 -8.20 -20.03 -7.13
CA HIS A 622 -8.78 -19.19 -8.18
C HIS A 622 -10.31 -19.18 -8.06
N MET A 623 -10.93 -18.14 -8.60
CA MET A 623 -12.37 -17.92 -8.61
C MET A 623 -13.01 -18.51 -9.87
N LEU A 624 -14.22 -19.04 -9.74
CA LEU A 624 -15.00 -19.68 -10.81
C LEU A 624 -16.43 -19.13 -10.94
N THR A 625 -16.89 -18.29 -10.01
CA THR A 625 -18.21 -17.68 -10.00
C THR A 625 -18.22 -16.32 -10.72
N GLU A 626 -19.35 -15.96 -11.34
CA GLU A 626 -19.51 -14.65 -11.97
C GLU A 626 -19.77 -13.54 -10.92
N PRO A 627 -19.21 -12.32 -11.06
CA PRO A 627 -18.30 -11.87 -12.13
C PRO A 627 -16.81 -12.18 -11.87
N LEU A 628 -16.47 -12.79 -10.72
CA LEU A 628 -15.09 -12.98 -10.25
C LEU A 628 -14.23 -13.88 -11.15
N LYS A 629 -14.86 -14.81 -11.85
CA LYS A 629 -14.21 -15.71 -12.81
C LYS A 629 -13.51 -14.93 -13.92
N ASP A 630 -14.17 -13.89 -14.43
CA ASP A 630 -13.72 -13.06 -15.54
C ASP A 630 -12.89 -11.83 -15.07
N ASP A 631 -12.57 -11.75 -13.78
CA ASP A 631 -11.69 -10.71 -13.23
C ASP A 631 -10.27 -10.83 -13.83
N PRO A 632 -9.65 -9.72 -14.27
CA PRO A 632 -8.35 -9.78 -14.96
C PRO A 632 -7.21 -10.32 -14.08
N VAL A 633 -7.21 -10.04 -12.77
CA VAL A 633 -6.19 -10.56 -11.85
C VAL A 633 -6.41 -12.05 -11.59
N ASN A 634 -7.67 -12.49 -11.51
CA ASN A 634 -7.99 -13.91 -11.43
C ASN A 634 -7.56 -14.67 -12.70
N ILE A 635 -7.82 -14.10 -13.89
CA ILE A 635 -7.37 -14.67 -15.18
C ILE A 635 -5.84 -14.80 -15.20
N GLU A 636 -5.12 -13.74 -14.81
CA GLU A 636 -3.66 -13.79 -14.73
C GLU A 636 -3.19 -14.90 -13.78
N GLN A 637 -3.85 -15.05 -12.62
CA GLN A 637 -3.54 -16.11 -11.66
C GLN A 637 -3.79 -17.52 -12.26
N VAL A 638 -4.89 -17.71 -12.99
CA VAL A 638 -5.24 -18.97 -13.67
C VAL A 638 -4.21 -19.32 -14.75
N GLU A 639 -3.69 -18.34 -15.48
CA GLU A 639 -2.74 -18.54 -16.57
C GLU A 639 -1.30 -18.69 -16.10
N ARG A 640 -0.87 -17.89 -15.10
CA ARG A 640 0.54 -17.74 -14.72
C ARG A 640 0.92 -18.50 -13.44
N ALA A 641 -0.04 -18.89 -12.59
CA ALA A 641 0.23 -19.58 -11.32
C ALA A 641 -0.02 -21.11 -11.38
N THR A 642 0.22 -21.82 -10.27
CA THR A 642 0.08 -23.29 -10.17
C THR A 642 -1.35 -23.77 -9.95
N THR A 643 -2.29 -22.84 -9.67
CA THR A 643 -3.68 -23.12 -9.26
C THR A 643 -4.44 -24.03 -10.23
N THR A 644 -4.26 -23.80 -11.54
CA THR A 644 -4.89 -24.59 -12.62
C THR A 644 -4.24 -25.95 -12.78
N TYR A 645 -2.92 -26.04 -12.62
CA TYR A 645 -2.19 -27.30 -12.72
C TYR A 645 -2.63 -28.26 -11.59
N ARG A 646 -2.65 -27.76 -10.35
CA ARG A 646 -3.13 -28.53 -9.18
C ARG A 646 -4.60 -28.90 -9.31
N TRP A 647 -5.45 -28.00 -9.83
CA TRP A 647 -6.85 -28.30 -10.09
C TRP A 647 -7.02 -29.49 -11.04
N GLN A 648 -6.31 -29.48 -12.17
CA GLN A 648 -6.36 -30.57 -13.15
C GLN A 648 -5.90 -31.89 -12.54
N ARG A 649 -4.81 -31.88 -11.75
CA ARG A 649 -4.34 -33.09 -11.07
C ARG A 649 -5.35 -33.59 -10.03
N LEU A 650 -5.95 -32.68 -9.26
CA LEU A 650 -6.98 -33.02 -8.28
C LEU A 650 -8.23 -33.62 -8.95
N GLU A 651 -8.63 -33.09 -10.10
CA GLU A 651 -9.71 -33.65 -10.92
C GLU A 651 -9.38 -35.07 -11.38
N GLU A 652 -8.19 -35.31 -11.94
CA GLU A 652 -7.75 -36.66 -12.34
C GLU A 652 -7.84 -37.66 -11.18
N LEU A 653 -7.34 -37.29 -10.01
CA LEU A 653 -7.30 -38.15 -8.84
C LEU A 653 -8.68 -38.43 -8.26
N THR A 654 -9.53 -37.41 -8.17
CA THR A 654 -10.89 -37.56 -7.64
C THR A 654 -11.79 -38.33 -8.62
N ASP A 655 -11.65 -38.13 -9.93
CA ASP A 655 -12.38 -38.90 -10.94
C ASP A 655 -12.00 -40.39 -10.94
N ARG A 656 -10.69 -40.70 -10.84
CA ARG A 656 -10.21 -42.09 -10.73
C ARG A 656 -10.75 -42.82 -9.49
N ASN A 657 -11.07 -42.06 -8.44
CA ASN A 657 -11.53 -42.57 -7.16
C ASN A 657 -13.01 -42.30 -6.89
N TYR A 658 -13.78 -41.83 -7.87
CA TYR A 658 -15.20 -41.54 -7.70
C TYR A 658 -15.97 -42.76 -7.19
N GLY A 659 -16.79 -42.58 -6.16
CA GLY A 659 -17.52 -43.64 -5.44
C GLY A 659 -16.66 -44.49 -4.50
N LYS A 660 -15.40 -44.12 -4.30
CA LYS A 660 -14.46 -44.83 -3.41
C LYS A 660 -13.81 -43.89 -2.39
N ILE A 661 -14.08 -42.59 -2.47
CA ILE A 661 -13.43 -41.60 -1.60
C ILE A 661 -13.87 -41.83 -0.16
N ASP A 662 -12.93 -42.27 0.66
CA ASP A 662 -12.98 -42.31 2.11
C ASP A 662 -11.75 -41.59 2.67
N ARG A 663 -11.50 -41.67 3.98
CA ARG A 663 -10.33 -41.03 4.60
C ARG A 663 -8.99 -41.50 4.03
N ASP A 664 -8.87 -42.77 3.64
CA ASP A 664 -7.61 -43.37 3.21
C ASP A 664 -7.31 -42.96 1.76
N VAL A 665 -8.35 -42.91 0.92
CA VAL A 665 -8.26 -42.30 -0.42
C VAL A 665 -7.94 -40.81 -0.31
N ALA A 666 -8.60 -40.07 0.58
CA ALA A 666 -8.33 -38.65 0.78
C ALA A 666 -6.87 -38.40 1.17
N LEU A 667 -6.32 -39.22 2.08
CA LEU A 667 -4.90 -39.18 2.44
C LEU A 667 -3.98 -39.37 1.22
N SER A 668 -4.30 -40.34 0.36
CA SER A 668 -3.50 -40.60 -0.84
C SER A 668 -3.51 -39.42 -1.83
N ILE A 669 -4.65 -38.72 -1.96
CA ILE A 669 -4.80 -37.53 -2.80
C ILE A 669 -3.96 -36.37 -2.22
N LEU A 670 -4.06 -36.13 -0.92
CA LEU A 670 -3.33 -35.05 -0.25
C LEU A 670 -1.81 -35.27 -0.20
N ARG A 671 -1.33 -36.50 -0.41
CA ARG A 671 0.09 -36.86 -0.53
C ARG A 671 0.57 -36.99 -1.98
N ASP A 672 -0.25 -36.66 -2.98
CA ASP A 672 0.16 -36.84 -4.38
C ASP A 672 1.22 -35.80 -4.80
N ARG A 673 2.40 -36.31 -5.17
CA ARG A 673 3.56 -35.52 -5.62
C ARG A 673 3.72 -35.50 -7.14
N LYS A 674 2.75 -36.06 -7.87
CA LYS A 674 2.83 -36.25 -9.32
C LYS A 674 2.17 -35.10 -10.06
N GLY A 675 2.59 -34.96 -11.31
CA GLY A 675 1.98 -34.06 -12.26
C GLY A 675 0.82 -34.69 -13.00
N ARG A 676 0.27 -33.92 -13.94
CA ARG A 676 -0.82 -34.36 -14.83
C ARG A 676 -0.43 -35.63 -15.58
N GLY A 677 -1.37 -36.56 -15.73
CA GLY A 677 -1.12 -37.84 -16.38
C GLY A 677 -0.06 -38.70 -15.66
N ASP A 678 0.07 -38.56 -14.33
CA ASP A 678 1.05 -39.27 -13.49
C ASP A 678 2.52 -38.96 -13.82
N LYS A 679 2.79 -37.81 -14.45
CA LYS A 679 4.14 -37.36 -14.75
C LYS A 679 4.95 -37.16 -13.48
N GLU A 680 6.21 -37.56 -13.51
CA GLU A 680 7.13 -37.35 -12.40
C GLU A 680 7.70 -35.92 -12.44
N LEU A 681 7.50 -35.14 -11.37
CA LEU A 681 7.87 -33.72 -11.32
C LEU A 681 9.22 -33.44 -10.60
N GLY A 682 9.74 -34.43 -9.87
CA GLY A 682 10.80 -34.21 -8.88
C GLY A 682 10.25 -33.66 -7.55
N LEU A 683 11.01 -33.84 -6.48
CA LEU A 683 10.58 -33.41 -5.14
C LEU A 683 10.47 -31.87 -5.09
N GLY A 684 9.46 -31.36 -4.39
CA GLY A 684 9.29 -29.92 -4.14
C GLY A 684 8.63 -29.12 -5.25
N ASN A 685 8.29 -29.71 -6.40
CA ASN A 685 7.68 -28.98 -7.51
C ASN A 685 6.28 -28.45 -7.12
N ARG A 686 6.10 -27.12 -7.19
CA ARG A 686 4.87 -26.41 -6.77
C ARG A 686 3.64 -26.70 -7.65
N ASN A 687 3.79 -27.42 -8.75
CA ASN A 687 2.67 -27.93 -9.54
C ASN A 687 1.99 -29.17 -8.90
N ALA A 688 2.66 -29.86 -7.97
CA ALA A 688 2.09 -30.99 -7.25
C ALA A 688 1.07 -30.56 -6.18
N ILE A 689 0.18 -31.47 -5.77
CA ILE A 689 -0.73 -31.26 -4.64
C ILE A 689 0.05 -31.25 -3.32
N ASP A 690 1.05 -32.13 -3.20
CA ASP A 690 2.02 -32.12 -2.12
C ASP A 690 3.39 -31.68 -2.65
N ALA A 691 3.71 -30.39 -2.45
CA ALA A 691 5.02 -29.83 -2.79
C ALA A 691 5.98 -29.80 -1.58
N GLY A 692 5.65 -30.47 -0.47
CA GLY A 692 6.45 -30.51 0.75
C GLY A 692 6.57 -29.14 1.43
N ILE A 693 5.47 -28.38 1.47
CA ILE A 693 5.37 -27.06 2.16
C ILE A 693 4.06 -26.89 2.95
N CYS A 694 3.27 -27.95 3.06
CA CYS A 694 1.99 -27.89 3.74
C CYS A 694 2.20 -27.70 5.25
N CYS A 695 1.73 -26.60 5.85
CA CYS A 695 1.84 -26.40 7.31
C CYS A 695 0.88 -27.32 8.07
N HIS A 696 -0.36 -27.49 7.60
CA HIS A 696 -1.28 -28.49 8.16
C HIS A 696 -2.14 -29.09 7.05
N SER A 697 -2.11 -30.42 6.95
CA SER A 697 -3.02 -31.17 6.10
C SER A 697 -4.11 -31.78 6.98
N VAL A 698 -5.36 -31.64 6.54
CA VAL A 698 -6.53 -32.00 7.34
C VAL A 698 -7.50 -32.82 6.50
N ILE A 699 -7.98 -33.92 7.08
CA ILE A 699 -9.11 -34.69 6.56
C ILE A 699 -10.24 -34.60 7.59
N ILE A 700 -11.44 -34.24 7.17
CA ILE A 700 -12.62 -34.14 8.03
C ILE A 700 -13.69 -35.06 7.48
N ASN A 701 -14.20 -35.97 8.31
CA ASN A 701 -15.45 -36.65 8.07
C ASN A 701 -16.57 -35.90 8.78
N VAL A 702 -17.28 -35.07 8.02
CA VAL A 702 -18.31 -34.16 8.56
C VAL A 702 -19.53 -34.96 9.05
N THR A 703 -19.82 -36.10 8.41
CA THR A 703 -20.92 -36.97 8.80
C THR A 703 -20.70 -37.57 10.19
N THR A 704 -19.50 -38.10 10.48
CA THR A 704 -19.20 -38.72 11.78
C THR A 704 -18.69 -37.73 12.82
N GLY A 705 -18.15 -36.57 12.39
CA GLY A 705 -17.54 -35.59 13.29
C GLY A 705 -16.15 -36.02 13.75
N GLU A 706 -15.37 -36.52 12.80
CA GLU A 706 -14.01 -36.99 12.98
C GLU A 706 -13.06 -36.14 12.12
N MET A 707 -11.87 -35.88 12.64
CA MET A 707 -10.83 -35.13 11.94
C MET A 707 -9.49 -35.85 12.07
N TRP A 708 -8.65 -35.74 11.05
CA TRP A 708 -7.27 -36.22 11.04
C TRP A 708 -6.36 -35.08 10.61
N VAL A 709 -5.34 -34.79 11.41
CA VAL A 709 -4.43 -33.65 11.19
C VAL A 709 -3.01 -34.18 11.05
N SER A 710 -2.30 -33.78 10.01
CA SER A 710 -0.93 -34.22 9.79
C SER A 710 0.01 -33.66 10.87
N ALA A 711 0.77 -34.53 11.51
CA ALA A 711 1.92 -34.15 12.35
C ALA A 711 3.11 -33.76 11.47
N ALA A 712 4.08 -33.02 12.03
CA ALA A 712 5.30 -32.68 11.31
C ALA A 712 6.14 -33.93 10.96
N PRO A 713 6.92 -33.92 9.85
CA PRO A 713 7.01 -32.83 8.89
C PRO A 713 5.89 -32.86 7.83
N HIS A 714 5.18 -31.74 7.65
CA HIS A 714 4.15 -31.51 6.64
C HIS A 714 3.11 -32.64 6.50
N THR A 715 2.94 -33.18 5.30
CA THR A 715 2.09 -34.32 4.94
C THR A 715 2.80 -35.68 5.17
N TYR A 716 4.12 -35.67 5.40
CA TYR A 716 4.93 -36.88 5.59
C TYR A 716 4.71 -37.52 6.97
N GLY A 717 4.34 -36.71 7.97
CA GLY A 717 4.02 -37.20 9.31
C GLY A 717 2.77 -38.06 9.38
N GLU A 718 2.55 -38.65 10.55
CA GLU A 718 1.34 -39.42 10.87
C GLU A 718 0.14 -38.46 10.95
N TYR A 719 -1.07 -38.88 10.57
CA TYR A 719 -2.24 -38.04 10.81
C TYR A 719 -2.89 -38.43 12.14
N VAL A 720 -2.84 -37.51 13.09
CA VAL A 720 -3.39 -37.64 14.44
C VAL A 720 -4.91 -37.54 14.39
N TYR A 721 -5.58 -38.53 14.98
CA TYR A 721 -7.04 -38.58 15.03
C TYR A 721 -7.61 -37.67 16.13
N VAL A 722 -8.55 -36.81 15.74
CA VAL A 722 -9.23 -35.82 16.56
C VAL A 722 -10.74 -36.14 16.57
N PRO A 723 -11.30 -36.58 17.72
CA PRO A 723 -12.71 -36.97 17.83
C PRO A 723 -13.63 -35.76 18.05
N VAL A 724 -13.70 -34.85 17.06
CA VAL A 724 -14.37 -33.53 17.17
C VAL A 724 -15.74 -33.58 17.84
N ALA A 725 -16.71 -34.30 17.26
CA ALA A 725 -18.07 -34.31 17.79
C ALA A 725 -18.15 -34.88 19.23
N ARG A 726 -17.36 -35.91 19.52
CA ARG A 726 -17.29 -36.52 20.84
C ARG A 726 -16.65 -35.58 21.87
N ALA A 727 -15.56 -34.91 21.51
CA ALA A 727 -14.84 -34.00 22.38
C ALA A 727 -15.69 -32.76 22.71
N LEU A 728 -16.31 -32.16 21.70
CA LEU A 728 -17.17 -30.98 21.89
C LEU A 728 -18.39 -31.31 22.76
N ALA A 729 -19.05 -32.43 22.52
CA ALA A 729 -20.20 -32.88 23.32
C ALA A 729 -19.84 -33.21 24.78
N ALA A 730 -18.60 -33.62 25.06
CA ALA A 730 -18.15 -33.94 26.40
C ALA A 730 -17.84 -32.70 27.26
N GLY A 731 -17.57 -31.56 26.63
CA GLY A 731 -17.18 -30.33 27.32
C GLY A 731 -15.70 -30.31 27.76
N PRO A 732 -15.20 -29.15 28.21
CA PRO A 732 -13.77 -28.92 28.45
C PRO A 732 -13.17 -29.86 29.50
N GLY A 733 -13.88 -30.07 30.62
CA GLY A 733 -13.40 -30.89 31.74
C GLY A 733 -13.31 -32.40 31.47
N ALA A 734 -14.12 -32.93 30.55
CA ALA A 734 -14.02 -34.34 30.14
C ALA A 734 -13.10 -34.53 28.92
N ALA A 735 -13.06 -33.55 28.01
CA ALA A 735 -12.20 -33.57 26.83
C ALA A 735 -10.71 -33.67 27.20
N VAL A 736 -10.27 -32.94 28.23
CA VAL A 736 -8.87 -32.97 28.72
C VAL A 736 -8.40 -34.38 29.10
N SER A 737 -9.32 -35.25 29.55
CA SER A 737 -9.02 -36.61 29.97
C SER A 737 -9.18 -37.65 28.86
N MET A 738 -9.54 -37.25 27.63
CA MET A 738 -9.66 -38.18 26.50
C MET A 738 -8.28 -38.66 26.06
N ARG A 739 -8.06 -39.98 26.05
CA ARG A 739 -6.79 -40.53 25.55
C ARG A 739 -6.79 -40.59 24.02
N PRO A 740 -5.63 -40.36 23.37
CA PRO A 740 -5.46 -40.57 21.93
C PRO A 740 -5.87 -41.99 21.54
N ILE A 741 -6.68 -42.10 20.49
CA ILE A 741 -7.13 -43.41 19.97
C ILE A 741 -6.16 -43.82 18.85
N LYS A 742 -4.95 -44.24 19.22
CA LYS A 742 -3.84 -44.55 18.28
C LYS A 742 -4.22 -45.44 17.09
N LYS A 743 -5.08 -46.43 17.29
CA LYS A 743 -5.59 -47.30 16.21
C LYS A 743 -6.38 -46.57 15.11
N MET A 744 -6.79 -45.33 15.34
CA MET A 744 -7.52 -44.49 14.38
C MET A 744 -6.59 -43.54 13.62
N PHE A 745 -5.30 -43.47 13.97
CA PHE A 745 -4.33 -42.61 13.30
C PHE A 745 -4.09 -43.14 11.87
N LEU A 746 -3.75 -42.24 10.95
CA LEU A 746 -3.34 -42.63 9.60
C LEU A 746 -1.82 -42.63 9.52
N PRO A 747 -1.21 -43.65 8.89
CA PRO A 747 0.23 -43.88 8.99
C PRO A 747 1.06 -42.75 8.39
N ARG A 748 2.31 -42.64 8.86
CA ARG A 748 3.34 -41.80 8.22
C ARG A 748 3.48 -42.16 6.74
N ASP A 749 3.91 -41.19 5.95
CA ASP A 749 4.18 -41.44 4.54
C ASP A 749 5.33 -42.47 4.41
N PRO A 750 5.14 -43.56 3.64
CA PRO A 750 6.22 -44.53 3.42
C PRO A 750 7.46 -43.93 2.76
N HIS A 751 7.33 -42.77 2.11
CA HIS A 751 8.41 -41.99 1.49
C HIS A 751 8.99 -40.91 2.42
N GLY A 752 8.90 -41.09 3.75
CA GLY A 752 9.39 -40.10 4.73
C GLY A 752 10.86 -39.69 4.58
N GLU A 753 11.73 -40.58 4.08
CA GLU A 753 13.14 -40.27 3.80
C GLU A 753 13.32 -39.22 2.70
N GLU A 754 12.37 -39.13 1.75
CA GLU A 754 12.40 -38.12 0.68
C GLU A 754 12.29 -36.69 1.21
N TYR A 755 11.78 -36.49 2.43
CA TYR A 755 11.71 -35.16 3.02
C TYR A 755 13.09 -34.60 3.39
N GLU A 756 13.99 -35.44 3.92
CA GLU A 756 15.36 -35.01 4.23
C GLU A 756 16.12 -34.67 2.95
N ASP A 757 15.92 -35.45 1.89
CA ASP A 757 16.46 -35.15 0.56
C ASP A 757 15.90 -33.83 0.01
N LEU A 758 14.60 -33.58 0.16
CA LEU A 758 13.97 -32.32 -0.26
C LEU A 758 14.52 -31.11 0.50
N LYS A 759 14.73 -31.24 1.82
CA LYS A 759 15.31 -30.17 2.64
C LYS A 759 16.74 -29.85 2.20
N ALA A 760 17.59 -30.88 2.10
CA ALA A 760 18.96 -30.73 1.61
C ALA A 760 18.99 -30.16 0.17
N PHE A 761 18.03 -30.55 -0.66
CA PHE A 761 17.90 -30.06 -2.03
C PHE A 761 17.61 -28.56 -2.09
N ARG A 762 16.70 -28.04 -1.25
CA ARG A 762 16.38 -26.60 -1.18
C ARG A 762 17.59 -25.77 -0.76
N ASP A 763 18.27 -26.17 0.32
CA ASP A 763 19.50 -25.50 0.78
C ASP A 763 20.55 -25.48 -0.35
N GLN A 764 20.70 -26.61 -1.06
CA GLN A 764 21.65 -26.74 -2.14
C GLN A 764 21.30 -25.91 -3.38
N CYS A 765 20.01 -25.69 -3.66
CA CYS A 765 19.57 -24.80 -4.74
C CYS A 765 19.96 -23.35 -4.48
N ASP A 766 19.89 -22.87 -3.24
CA ASP A 766 20.31 -21.52 -2.87
C ASP A 766 21.82 -21.34 -3.02
N PHE A 767 22.61 -22.33 -2.59
CA PHE A 767 24.06 -22.36 -2.84
C PHE A 767 24.37 -22.37 -4.34
N ALA A 768 23.69 -23.23 -5.12
CA ALA A 768 23.89 -23.31 -6.56
C ALA A 768 23.58 -21.98 -7.25
N ARG A 769 22.51 -21.28 -6.85
CA ARG A 769 22.18 -19.93 -7.33
C ARG A 769 23.33 -18.96 -7.10
N GLY A 770 23.79 -18.85 -5.84
CA GLY A 770 24.86 -17.93 -5.46
C GLY A 770 26.14 -18.19 -6.24
N TYR A 771 26.64 -19.43 -6.29
CA TYR A 771 27.88 -19.75 -6.98
C TYR A 771 27.79 -19.59 -8.50
N VAL A 772 26.63 -19.85 -9.10
CA VAL A 772 26.41 -19.65 -10.54
C VAL A 772 26.35 -18.15 -10.88
N ASP A 773 25.77 -17.32 -10.02
CA ASP A 773 25.69 -15.88 -10.23
C ASP A 773 27.03 -15.17 -9.94
N ASP A 774 27.84 -15.71 -9.01
CA ASP A 774 29.23 -15.28 -8.75
C ASP A 774 30.25 -15.85 -9.76
N GLU A 775 29.80 -16.71 -10.69
CA GLU A 775 30.64 -17.42 -11.66
C GLU A 775 31.75 -18.30 -11.03
N ASP A 776 31.58 -18.75 -9.78
CA ASP A 776 32.47 -19.71 -9.11
C ASP A 776 32.23 -21.12 -9.64
N LEU A 777 32.89 -21.45 -10.76
CA LEU A 777 32.73 -22.74 -11.45
C LEU A 777 33.08 -23.96 -10.59
N GLU A 778 34.00 -23.83 -9.62
CA GLU A 778 34.41 -24.96 -8.78
C GLU A 778 33.29 -25.29 -7.80
N GLN A 779 32.83 -24.29 -7.03
CA GLN A 779 31.75 -24.48 -6.06
C GLN A 779 30.42 -24.76 -6.75
N ALA A 780 30.11 -24.10 -7.86
CA ALA A 780 28.91 -24.38 -8.65
C ALA A 780 28.90 -25.84 -9.16
N SER A 781 30.06 -26.41 -9.53
CA SER A 781 30.13 -27.82 -9.95
C SER A 781 29.83 -28.80 -8.83
N VAL A 782 30.35 -28.52 -7.62
CA VAL A 782 30.06 -29.33 -6.44
C VAL A 782 28.57 -29.26 -6.11
N ALA A 783 28.03 -28.04 -6.06
CA ALA A 783 26.63 -27.78 -5.77
C ALA A 783 25.69 -28.50 -6.74
N VAL A 784 25.90 -28.31 -8.05
CA VAL A 784 25.06 -28.93 -9.10
C VAL A 784 25.16 -30.45 -9.07
N ARG A 785 26.35 -31.02 -8.80
CA ARG A 785 26.48 -32.49 -8.66
C ARG A 785 25.67 -33.02 -7.49
N THR A 786 25.64 -32.29 -6.37
CA THR A 786 24.81 -32.63 -5.22
C THR A 786 23.33 -32.57 -5.58
N LEU A 787 22.87 -31.54 -6.31
CA LEU A 787 21.49 -31.45 -6.81
C LEU A 787 21.08 -32.67 -7.65
N VAL A 788 21.96 -33.12 -8.55
CA VAL A 788 21.72 -34.32 -9.38
C VAL A 788 21.55 -35.58 -8.54
N ASN A 789 22.28 -35.70 -7.42
CA ASN A 789 22.14 -36.85 -6.54
C ASN A 789 20.86 -36.80 -5.69
N LEU A 790 20.50 -35.62 -5.19
CA LEU A 790 19.35 -35.45 -4.30
C LEU A 790 18.01 -35.49 -5.05
N ASN A 791 17.90 -34.80 -6.18
CA ASN A 791 16.64 -34.65 -6.91
C ASN A 791 16.85 -34.61 -8.43
N PRO A 792 17.27 -35.74 -9.04
CA PRO A 792 17.65 -35.81 -10.45
C PRO A 792 16.50 -35.50 -11.41
N LYS A 793 15.25 -35.53 -10.96
CA LYS A 793 14.04 -35.29 -11.77
C LYS A 793 13.51 -33.86 -11.69
N SER A 794 14.01 -33.03 -10.77
CA SER A 794 13.57 -31.63 -10.64
C SER A 794 13.97 -30.79 -11.85
N PHE A 795 13.15 -29.79 -12.19
CA PHE A 795 13.50 -28.83 -13.24
C PHE A 795 14.67 -27.93 -12.82
N GLU A 796 14.78 -27.55 -11.54
CA GLU A 796 15.88 -26.74 -11.01
C GLU A 796 17.22 -27.45 -11.19
N THR A 797 17.29 -28.76 -10.95
CA THR A 797 18.50 -29.56 -11.20
C THR A 797 18.94 -29.42 -12.66
N ALA A 798 18.01 -29.62 -13.61
CA ALA A 798 18.31 -29.50 -15.03
C ALA A 798 18.67 -28.05 -15.42
N TYR A 799 18.00 -27.06 -14.82
CA TYR A 799 18.28 -25.64 -15.04
C TYR A 799 19.70 -25.27 -14.60
N TYR A 800 20.13 -25.66 -13.40
CA TYR A 800 21.48 -25.35 -12.92
C TYR A 800 22.56 -26.16 -13.64
N GLU A 801 22.28 -27.40 -14.08
CA GLU A 801 23.15 -28.11 -15.02
C GLU A 801 23.33 -27.32 -16.33
N GLY A 802 22.24 -26.73 -16.85
CA GLY A 802 22.27 -25.88 -18.04
C GLY A 802 23.06 -24.59 -17.84
N ARG A 803 22.83 -23.88 -16.71
CA ARG A 803 23.59 -22.67 -16.35
C ARG A 803 25.09 -22.97 -16.21
N LEU A 804 25.46 -24.05 -15.53
CA LEU A 804 26.87 -24.44 -15.38
C LEU A 804 27.51 -24.82 -16.72
N ALA A 805 26.77 -25.49 -17.61
CA ALA A 805 27.24 -25.79 -18.95
C ALA A 805 27.45 -24.52 -19.78
N PHE A 806 26.52 -23.56 -19.67
CA PHE A 806 26.61 -22.26 -20.33
C PHE A 806 27.86 -21.48 -19.89
N LEU A 807 28.11 -21.38 -18.57
CA LEU A 807 29.31 -20.71 -18.03
C LEU A 807 30.63 -21.41 -18.42
N ARG A 808 30.56 -22.67 -18.86
CA ARG A 808 31.71 -23.44 -19.37
C ARG A 808 31.82 -23.42 -20.89
N GLU A 809 31.04 -22.56 -21.55
CA GLU A 809 30.98 -22.42 -23.01
C GLU A 809 30.58 -23.74 -23.72
N LYS A 810 29.83 -24.61 -23.03
CA LYS A 810 29.29 -25.86 -23.58
C LYS A 810 27.85 -25.66 -24.00
N TYR A 811 27.64 -24.83 -25.00
CA TYR A 811 26.31 -24.34 -25.37
C TYR A 811 25.35 -25.45 -25.84
N ASP A 812 25.81 -26.47 -26.55
CA ASP A 812 25.00 -27.65 -26.93
C ASP A 812 24.45 -28.39 -25.70
N LEU A 813 25.28 -28.52 -24.65
CA LEU A 813 24.87 -29.16 -23.41
C LEU A 813 23.91 -28.24 -22.64
N ALA A 814 24.17 -26.94 -22.62
CA ALA A 814 23.31 -25.96 -21.97
C ALA A 814 21.90 -25.96 -22.57
N GLU A 815 21.79 -25.91 -23.90
CA GLU A 815 20.53 -25.98 -24.64
C GLU A 815 19.72 -27.23 -24.22
N LYS A 816 20.32 -28.42 -24.35
CA LYS A 816 19.66 -29.68 -24.01
C LYS A 816 19.18 -29.73 -22.56
N LYS A 817 19.94 -29.13 -21.64
CA LYS A 817 19.59 -29.08 -20.21
C LYS A 817 18.47 -28.08 -19.94
N PHE A 818 18.43 -26.95 -20.62
CA PHE A 818 17.30 -26.02 -20.53
C PHE A 818 16.02 -26.59 -21.15
N GLU A 819 16.10 -27.33 -22.26
CA GLU A 819 14.96 -28.10 -22.81
C GLU A 819 14.47 -29.15 -21.79
N THR A 820 15.40 -29.89 -21.19
CA THR A 820 15.07 -30.86 -20.13
C THR A 820 14.38 -30.18 -18.93
N ALA A 821 14.81 -28.97 -18.55
CA ALA A 821 14.19 -28.21 -17.47
C ALA A 821 12.74 -27.82 -17.84
N LEU A 822 12.50 -27.34 -19.07
CA LEU A 822 11.15 -27.02 -19.55
C LEU A 822 10.24 -28.25 -19.62
N ASP A 823 10.79 -29.39 -20.05
CA ASP A 823 10.07 -30.68 -20.10
C ASP A 823 9.69 -31.22 -18.72
N ARG A 824 10.28 -30.70 -17.64
CA ARG A 824 10.01 -31.10 -16.24
C ARG A 824 8.93 -30.27 -15.56
N ASP A 825 8.09 -29.60 -16.35
CA ASP A 825 6.99 -28.74 -15.90
C ASP A 825 7.42 -27.79 -14.77
N PRO A 826 8.26 -26.78 -15.06
CA PRO A 826 8.55 -25.73 -14.10
C PRO A 826 7.23 -25.10 -13.60
N PRO A 827 7.10 -24.83 -12.30
CA PRO A 827 5.97 -24.09 -11.76
C PRO A 827 6.08 -22.62 -12.17
N TYR A 828 4.93 -21.95 -12.28
CA TYR A 828 4.81 -20.55 -12.68
C TYR A 828 5.29 -20.22 -14.11
N GLU A 829 4.58 -19.30 -14.77
CA GLU A 829 4.96 -18.90 -16.12
C GLU A 829 6.25 -18.06 -16.15
N ALA A 830 6.51 -17.25 -15.12
CA ALA A 830 7.72 -16.44 -15.02
C ALA A 830 9.00 -17.29 -15.00
N ILE A 831 8.99 -18.44 -14.32
CA ILE A 831 10.13 -19.37 -14.30
C ILE A 831 10.33 -19.97 -15.70
N ARG A 832 9.24 -20.37 -16.38
CA ARG A 832 9.32 -20.92 -17.74
C ARG A 832 9.86 -19.88 -18.72
N GLU A 833 9.37 -18.64 -18.66
CA GLU A 833 9.89 -17.51 -19.45
C GLU A 833 11.39 -17.31 -19.20
N HIS A 834 11.83 -17.35 -17.94
CA HIS A 834 13.25 -17.22 -17.59
C HIS A 834 14.12 -18.35 -18.17
N ILE A 835 13.66 -19.60 -18.09
CA ILE A 835 14.38 -20.74 -18.68
C ILE A 835 14.41 -20.63 -20.22
N ARG A 836 13.31 -20.20 -20.86
CA ARG A 836 13.28 -19.96 -22.33
C ARG A 836 14.26 -18.87 -22.76
N GLN A 837 14.44 -17.82 -21.96
CA GLN A 837 15.43 -16.77 -22.24
C GLN A 837 16.86 -17.34 -22.23
N TRP A 838 17.19 -18.20 -21.26
CA TRP A 838 18.49 -18.87 -21.21
C TRP A 838 18.68 -19.89 -22.33
N LEU A 839 17.62 -20.63 -22.68
CA LEU A 839 17.61 -21.51 -23.84
C LEU A 839 17.92 -20.75 -25.13
N GLN A 840 17.30 -19.58 -25.33
CA GLN A 840 17.59 -18.74 -26.50
C GLN A 840 19.03 -18.23 -26.50
N LYS A 841 19.54 -17.76 -25.36
CA LYS A 841 20.96 -17.36 -25.24
C LYS A 841 21.92 -18.50 -25.60
N ALA A 842 21.62 -19.73 -25.17
CA ALA A 842 22.45 -20.89 -25.51
C ALA A 842 22.45 -21.17 -27.02
N LYS A 843 21.32 -20.99 -27.70
CA LYS A 843 21.21 -21.13 -29.16
C LYS A 843 21.97 -20.03 -29.90
N ASP A 844 21.84 -18.79 -29.44
CA ASP A 844 22.48 -17.63 -30.07
C ASP A 844 24.02 -17.69 -29.98
N GLU A 845 24.59 -18.33 -28.95
CA GLU A 845 26.05 -18.50 -28.80
C GLU A 845 26.60 -19.74 -29.54
N GLN A 846 25.73 -20.62 -30.08
CA GLN A 846 26.13 -21.72 -30.96
C GLN A 846 26.33 -21.27 -32.42
N ASP A 847 25.54 -20.28 -32.86
CA ASP A 847 25.54 -19.70 -34.20
C ASP A 847 26.69 -18.69 -34.41
#